data_AF-A0A196S8F5-F1
#
_entry.id   AF-A0A196S8F5-F1
#
_cell.length_a   1.000
_cell.length_b   1.000
_cell.length_c   1.000
_cell.angle_alpha   90.00
_cell.angle_beta   90.00
_cell.angle_gamma   90.00
#
_symmetry.space_group_name_H-M   'P 1'
#
loop_
_entity.id
_entity.type
_entity.pdbx_description
1 polymer ?
#
loop_
_entity_poly.entity_id
_entity_poly.type
_entity_poly.pdbx_seq_one_letter_code
_entity_poly.pdbx_strand_id
1 'polypeptide(L)'
;MAPADAIDSYTIVKTIGKGEYSGVLLARESDSGEYVVVRKLILAQNRDVLEDAFRLVEDVQFNLLLSYQTLNIANSTITIVMPYCKRGSLFSFLQKGVQFTECELMEIASYCLIGLDYLHSQDITHGNLKPDNLFLTDEGVLKMADYGLLSAIRQCCRRQHTLHDTFIYTAPEVFEGKEELKSDVWSLGITLMELAERVNPFFGMSTMKLVTRVMKEEPPTLSLNKWSSDFVDFVKQCMTKDVEKRPCVNDLMNHPFVAECVDRIIAEEKSTLLSQLVLRIEKEEEDVHRRASGIVICKADWDNLPPDVSSITVKRCNEYEKELNLSRFRDLENVKIEENCFPRVRRVRIEGLSKLKRIEIGSGCFKCAREGAALLVKDCSGLTELRIGDYAFSFFGVLQLNNLPSLEHMEIGKDCFKNADFIVGGFDSLVSICLFSSAFENARHTVIEDCPKLKYVSMGERTLRGVEKESCDVLLKNLPNLEVMNCGKGCFENARIQVENCPALNRKKLTSSTEEDWEAWLVRRWKWLVLGLAVAVLVGIVSLVIVLNAKERDTAAKETIDKLKECLNGTEIHEDMTELVVPSNRCNNNSLDNIDLGRLKKLKTIEIEDNAFQDVLNMKLSGLADLERLIIGRNSFMKENGMFVVEDCDSVKEIRIGDNSFKDYSGFEVKNVPSLEQLVIGNNCFGEVEDVSLNQLKKVETVEVGENSFGNRAGSFSLVDCDAVKVFRVGNNSFSNYYACEIQNVPLLELIEIGNGCFGNVPKLALVSMSKLDRILIGEDSFTRLDLEAFSFQLLFSVASEGMSSFLVKDCPLVTEMRVGFGSFLGYEECVIDNVPSLEVIEIGSSCFVSSSIKLINLPVLTALSFGSHSFMNCTHALFENLPLLTTIHFGMDSFAFSEQTNTSLVMRNLPLLTTIITEEGSLTFHNPHSVNLEEMPSLTTVTLPNAFQYKDDMSMANVGEPLKNAVQPLFMNCWSNTILSVDTESIVIPSGVCNDPVIHEIDLSNYRKMRSLHIGSSSYASVRELKLVGFLNLETVVIGANSFLFKGGEFYLQNCPRVREVMVGSLTFMNCRHVLFENLPRLTTLQFGVDAFTFNEWTNTSLVMRGSE
;
A
#
# COMPACT_ATOMS: atom_id res chain seq x y z
N MET A 1 -23.97 27.59 -13.26
CA MET A 1 -22.94 27.11 -14.20
C MET A 1 -21.89 28.19 -14.45
N ALA A 2 -20.65 27.94 -14.05
CA ALA A 2 -19.52 28.81 -14.38
C ALA A 2 -18.99 28.50 -15.80
N PRO A 3 -18.40 29.47 -16.53
CA PRO A 3 -17.73 29.20 -17.80
C PRO A 3 -16.58 28.20 -17.63
N ALA A 4 -16.19 27.53 -18.73
CA ALA A 4 -15.15 26.47 -18.75
C ALA A 4 -13.79 26.92 -18.17
N ASP A 5 -13.55 28.24 -18.12
CA ASP A 5 -12.32 28.90 -17.69
C ASP A 5 -12.20 29.05 -16.15
N ALA A 6 -13.20 28.60 -15.37
CA ALA A 6 -13.25 28.79 -13.91
C ALA A 6 -12.20 28.03 -13.09
N ILE A 7 -11.35 27.20 -13.71
CA ILE A 7 -10.21 26.57 -13.01
C ILE A 7 -9.00 27.51 -12.96
N ASP A 8 -8.88 28.47 -13.89
CA ASP A 8 -7.76 29.42 -13.93
C ASP A 8 -7.78 30.40 -12.74
N SER A 9 -8.92 30.55 -12.07
CA SER A 9 -9.04 31.31 -10.82
C SER A 9 -8.52 30.58 -9.59
N TYR A 10 -8.12 29.30 -9.68
CA TYR A 10 -7.61 28.53 -8.54
C TYR A 10 -6.17 28.05 -8.77
N THR A 11 -5.26 28.46 -7.89
CA THR A 11 -3.87 27.98 -7.89
C THR A 11 -3.74 26.72 -7.04
N ILE A 12 -3.42 25.57 -7.64
CA ILE A 12 -3.21 24.32 -6.90
C ILE A 12 -1.97 24.44 -6.00
N VAL A 13 -2.14 24.13 -4.72
CA VAL A 13 -1.08 24.20 -3.70
C VAL A 13 -0.44 22.83 -3.48
N LYS A 14 -1.26 21.82 -3.20
CA LYS A 14 -0.82 20.43 -3.01
C LYS A 14 -1.98 19.44 -3.14
N THR A 15 -1.67 18.19 -3.42
CA THR A 15 -2.62 17.09 -3.31
C THR A 15 -2.82 16.72 -1.84
N ILE A 16 -4.07 16.67 -1.36
CA ILE A 16 -4.40 16.34 0.04
C ILE A 16 -5.08 14.97 0.20
N GLY A 17 -5.48 14.33 -0.90
CA GLY A 17 -5.95 12.94 -0.93
C GLY A 17 -5.73 12.30 -2.29
N LYS A 18 -5.34 11.02 -2.32
CA LYS A 18 -5.14 10.22 -3.55
C LYS A 18 -6.22 9.13 -3.62
N GLY A 19 -7.15 9.27 -4.56
CA GLY A 19 -7.94 8.16 -5.09
C GLY A 19 -7.59 7.96 -6.56
N GLU A 20 -7.63 6.71 -7.05
CA GLU A 20 -7.14 6.30 -8.39
C GLU A 20 -7.82 7.04 -9.57
N TYR A 21 -8.98 7.68 -9.34
CA TYR A 21 -9.71 8.50 -10.34
C TYR A 21 -10.28 9.81 -9.77
N SER A 22 -9.84 10.23 -8.58
CA SER A 22 -10.26 11.48 -7.96
C SER A 22 -9.15 12.11 -7.12
N GLY A 23 -8.50 13.13 -7.66
CA GLY A 23 -7.59 13.97 -6.88
C GLY A 23 -8.39 14.93 -6.01
N VAL A 24 -8.16 14.88 -4.69
CA VAL A 24 -8.58 15.93 -3.77
C VAL A 24 -7.40 16.88 -3.63
N LEU A 25 -7.54 18.07 -4.19
CA LEU A 25 -6.49 19.08 -4.26
C LEU A 25 -6.80 20.22 -3.30
N LEU A 26 -5.80 20.66 -2.54
CA LEU A 26 -5.84 21.95 -1.89
C LEU A 26 -5.46 23.00 -2.93
N ALA A 27 -6.33 23.98 -3.12
CA ALA A 27 -6.09 25.11 -4.01
C ALA A 27 -6.28 26.43 -3.28
N ARG A 28 -5.76 27.50 -3.86
CA ARG A 28 -5.91 28.86 -3.39
C ARG A 28 -6.65 29.67 -4.43
N GLU A 29 -7.75 30.30 -4.05
CA GLU A 29 -8.50 31.19 -4.93
C GLU A 29 -7.68 32.45 -5.22
N SER A 30 -7.60 32.84 -6.48
CA SER A 30 -6.68 33.88 -6.96
C SER A 30 -7.12 35.29 -6.54
N ASP A 31 -8.42 35.52 -6.44
CA ASP A 31 -8.99 36.85 -6.09
C ASP A 31 -8.98 37.10 -4.57
N SER A 32 -9.43 36.12 -3.78
CA SER A 32 -9.54 36.25 -2.32
C SER A 32 -8.27 35.84 -1.58
N GLY A 33 -7.48 34.93 -2.18
CA GLY A 33 -6.36 34.27 -1.52
C GLY A 33 -6.77 33.17 -0.52
N GLU A 34 -8.06 32.84 -0.42
CA GLU A 34 -8.59 31.81 0.48
C GLU A 34 -8.27 30.39 0.00
N TYR A 35 -8.17 29.46 0.94
CA TYR A 35 -7.94 28.05 0.64
C TYR A 35 -9.26 27.31 0.39
N VAL A 36 -9.28 26.51 -0.68
CA VAL A 36 -10.42 25.68 -1.07
C VAL A 36 -9.96 24.25 -1.36
N VAL A 37 -10.91 23.32 -1.29
CA VAL A 37 -10.73 21.95 -1.74
C VAL A 37 -11.36 21.79 -3.11
N VAL A 38 -10.57 21.26 -4.04
CA VAL A 38 -10.98 20.97 -5.42
C VAL A 38 -10.99 19.45 -5.60
N ARG A 39 -12.18 18.89 -5.75
CA ARG A 39 -12.38 17.46 -6.01
C ARG A 39 -12.66 17.24 -7.49
N LYS A 40 -11.80 16.47 -8.16
CA LYS A 40 -12.01 16.08 -9.57
C LYS A 40 -12.57 14.66 -9.64
N LEU A 41 -13.57 14.42 -10.48
CA LEU A 41 -14.18 13.11 -10.75
C LEU A 41 -14.24 12.88 -12.26
N ILE A 42 -14.00 11.66 -12.74
CA ILE A 42 -14.06 11.34 -14.17
C ILE A 42 -15.47 10.86 -14.53
N LEU A 43 -16.13 11.61 -15.41
CA LEU A 43 -17.48 11.34 -15.90
C LEU A 43 -17.47 10.21 -16.94
N ALA A 44 -18.40 9.27 -16.82
CA ALA A 44 -18.62 8.20 -17.79
C ALA A 44 -19.79 8.45 -18.73
N GLN A 45 -20.98 8.66 -18.13
CA GLN A 45 -22.29 8.76 -18.77
C GLN A 45 -23.24 9.55 -17.84
N ASN A 46 -24.47 9.85 -18.29
CA ASN A 46 -25.55 10.39 -17.47
C ASN A 46 -25.29 11.72 -16.76
N ARG A 47 -24.53 12.63 -17.38
CA ARG A 47 -24.22 13.98 -16.86
C ARG A 47 -25.44 14.70 -16.26
N ASP A 48 -26.58 14.61 -16.93
CA ASP A 48 -27.80 15.34 -16.56
C ASP A 48 -28.28 14.97 -15.15
N VAL A 49 -28.12 13.70 -14.73
CA VAL A 49 -28.48 13.24 -13.37
C VAL A 49 -27.66 13.95 -12.30
N LEU A 50 -26.37 14.13 -12.53
CA LEU A 50 -25.50 14.83 -11.58
C LEU A 50 -25.75 16.33 -11.56
N GLU A 51 -26.06 16.94 -12.71
CA GLU A 51 -26.44 18.35 -12.76
C GLU A 51 -27.75 18.61 -12.02
N ASP A 52 -28.74 17.74 -12.20
CA ASP A 52 -30.02 17.84 -11.49
C ASP A 52 -29.84 17.63 -9.99
N ALA A 53 -29.04 16.64 -9.57
CA ALA A 53 -28.70 16.45 -8.16
C ALA A 53 -27.94 17.65 -7.56
N PHE A 54 -27.04 18.27 -8.33
CA PHE A 54 -26.33 19.46 -7.89
C PHE A 54 -27.25 20.67 -7.70
N ARG A 55 -28.23 20.86 -8.59
CA ARG A 55 -29.24 21.93 -8.42
C ARG A 55 -30.05 21.80 -7.14
N LEU A 56 -30.25 20.58 -6.64
CA LEU A 56 -30.94 20.35 -5.36
C LEU A 56 -30.09 20.79 -4.15
N VAL A 57 -28.76 20.80 -4.27
CA VAL A 57 -27.84 21.10 -3.17
C VAL A 57 -27.12 22.44 -3.31
N GLU A 58 -27.14 23.10 -4.47
CA GLU A 58 -26.39 24.34 -4.72
C GLU A 58 -26.88 25.53 -3.86
N ASP A 59 -28.19 25.56 -3.58
CA ASP A 59 -28.83 26.61 -2.76
C ASP A 59 -28.88 26.28 -1.26
N VAL A 60 -28.30 25.15 -0.84
CA VAL A 60 -28.30 24.74 0.57
C VAL A 60 -27.37 25.63 1.40
N GLN A 61 -27.99 26.47 2.24
CA GLN A 61 -27.30 27.35 3.19
C GLN A 61 -27.70 27.01 4.63
N PHE A 62 -26.95 26.12 5.25
CA PHE A 62 -27.12 25.78 6.65
C PHE A 62 -25.77 25.72 7.35
N ASN A 63 -25.64 26.31 8.54
CA ASN A 63 -24.34 26.47 9.21
C ASN A 63 -23.64 25.13 9.52
N LEU A 64 -24.41 24.04 9.66
CA LEU A 64 -23.90 22.70 9.93
C LEU A 64 -23.59 21.89 8.65
N LEU A 65 -23.73 22.49 7.47
CA LEU A 65 -23.41 21.90 6.18
C LEU A 65 -22.32 22.72 5.49
N LEU A 66 -21.37 22.05 4.84
CA LEU A 66 -20.37 22.69 3.99
C LEU A 66 -20.96 22.93 2.60
N SER A 67 -21.28 24.18 2.29
CA SER A 67 -21.86 24.55 1.00
C SER A 67 -20.90 24.27 -0.16
N TYR A 68 -21.44 23.73 -1.25
CA TYR A 68 -20.74 23.60 -2.52
C TYR A 68 -20.58 24.98 -3.14
N GLN A 69 -19.35 25.39 -3.44
CA GLN A 69 -19.08 26.73 -4.01
C GLN A 69 -19.24 26.73 -5.53
N THR A 70 -18.77 25.68 -6.21
CA THR A 70 -18.82 25.61 -7.67
C THR A 70 -18.81 24.17 -8.14
N LEU A 71 -19.64 23.90 -9.16
CA LEU A 71 -19.56 22.72 -10.01
C LEU A 71 -19.13 23.14 -11.41
N ASN A 72 -18.04 22.56 -11.91
CA ASN A 72 -17.63 22.69 -13.30
C ASN A 72 -17.59 21.30 -13.96
N ILE A 73 -18.23 21.17 -15.12
CA ILE A 73 -18.23 19.94 -15.91
C ILE A 73 -17.61 20.26 -17.26
N ALA A 74 -16.37 19.80 -17.47
CA ALA A 74 -15.61 20.03 -18.69
C ALA A 74 -14.77 18.78 -19.04
N ASN A 75 -14.63 18.47 -20.33
CA ASN A 75 -13.75 17.41 -20.83
C ASN A 75 -13.91 16.06 -20.08
N SER A 76 -15.15 15.63 -19.87
CA SER A 76 -15.48 14.40 -19.13
C SER A 76 -14.93 14.36 -17.69
N THR A 77 -14.71 15.53 -17.08
CA THR A 77 -14.28 15.69 -15.69
C THR A 77 -15.26 16.61 -14.97
N ILE A 78 -15.73 16.17 -13.81
CA ILE A 78 -16.50 16.99 -12.87
C ILE A 78 -15.52 17.55 -11.85
N THR A 79 -15.60 18.84 -11.59
CA THR A 79 -14.82 19.52 -10.56
C THR A 79 -15.79 20.14 -9.56
N ILE A 80 -15.71 19.69 -8.31
CA ILE A 80 -16.48 20.22 -7.18
C ILE A 80 -15.52 21.03 -6.31
N VAL A 81 -15.87 22.30 -6.05
CA VAL A 81 -15.11 23.19 -5.18
C VAL A 81 -15.89 23.41 -3.88
N MET A 82 -15.20 23.26 -2.75
CA MET A 82 -15.76 23.44 -1.41
C MET A 82 -14.75 24.14 -0.48
N PRO A 83 -15.20 24.78 0.62
CA PRO A 83 -14.30 25.41 1.58
C PRO A 83 -13.28 24.42 2.18
N TYR A 84 -12.06 24.87 2.45
CA TYR A 84 -11.04 24.05 3.10
C TYR A 84 -11.18 24.04 4.63
N CYS A 85 -11.40 22.87 5.22
CA CYS A 85 -11.37 22.67 6.66
C CYS A 85 -9.97 22.28 7.15
N LYS A 86 -9.25 23.28 7.70
CA LYS A 86 -7.83 23.15 8.11
C LYS A 86 -7.55 21.98 9.06
N ARG A 87 -8.46 21.66 9.98
CA ARG A 87 -8.27 20.60 10.98
C ARG A 87 -8.44 19.18 10.43
N GLY A 88 -8.97 19.05 9.22
CA GLY A 88 -9.36 17.76 8.68
C GLY A 88 -10.68 17.27 9.27
N SER A 89 -11.00 16.03 8.95
CA SER A 89 -12.24 15.37 9.35
C SER A 89 -12.12 14.64 10.70
N LEU A 90 -13.22 14.16 11.26
CA LEU A 90 -13.19 13.30 12.44
C LEU A 90 -12.43 11.99 12.18
N PHE A 91 -12.42 11.49 10.93
CA PHE A 91 -11.54 10.38 10.55
C PHE A 91 -10.05 10.73 10.69
N SER A 92 -9.67 11.95 10.33
CA SER A 92 -8.29 12.43 10.52
C SER A 92 -7.91 12.46 12.00
N PHE A 93 -8.87 12.68 12.90
CA PHE A 93 -8.64 12.62 14.34
C PHE A 93 -8.47 11.18 14.83
N LEU A 94 -9.25 10.23 14.31
CA LEU A 94 -9.06 8.80 14.59
C LEU A 94 -7.66 8.32 14.17
N GLN A 95 -7.19 8.72 12.98
CA GLN A 95 -5.84 8.39 12.50
C GLN A 95 -4.73 8.96 13.39
N LYS A 96 -4.98 10.10 14.04
CA LYS A 96 -4.08 10.70 15.04
C LYS A 96 -4.20 10.04 16.43
N GLY A 97 -5.02 9.01 16.57
CA GLY A 97 -5.21 8.27 17.82
C GLY A 97 -6.12 8.96 18.84
N VAL A 98 -6.87 9.99 18.43
CA VAL A 98 -7.81 10.70 19.31
C VAL A 98 -8.88 9.73 19.83
N GLN A 99 -9.13 9.77 21.14
CA GLN A 99 -10.19 9.02 21.79
C GLN A 99 -11.32 9.97 22.17
N PHE A 100 -12.50 9.72 21.61
CA PHE A 100 -13.69 10.50 21.92
C PHE A 100 -14.33 9.98 23.21
N THR A 101 -14.66 10.91 24.09
CA THR A 101 -15.48 10.65 25.28
C THR A 101 -16.95 10.50 24.87
N GLU A 102 -17.73 9.82 25.70
CA GLU A 102 -19.17 9.66 25.43
C GLU A 102 -19.90 11.01 25.32
N CYS A 103 -19.49 12.02 26.10
CA CYS A 103 -20.04 13.37 25.99
C CYS A 103 -19.71 14.04 24.65
N GLU A 104 -18.49 13.84 24.11
CA GLU A 104 -18.12 14.34 22.79
C GLU A 104 -18.90 13.60 21.68
N LEU A 105 -19.11 12.29 21.82
CA LEU A 105 -19.92 11.49 20.89
C LEU A 105 -21.41 11.91 20.89
N MET A 106 -21.96 12.24 22.07
CA MET A 106 -23.31 12.79 22.21
C MET A 106 -23.47 14.10 21.44
N GLU A 107 -22.49 15.01 21.54
CA GLU A 107 -22.53 16.26 20.79
C GLU A 107 -22.38 16.02 19.29
N ILE A 108 -21.46 15.16 18.88
CA ILE A 108 -21.29 14.78 17.46
C ILE A 108 -22.61 14.21 16.91
N ALA A 109 -23.27 13.30 17.64
CA ALA A 109 -24.56 12.74 17.28
C ALA A 109 -25.63 13.83 17.15
N SER A 110 -25.68 14.77 18.10
CA SER A 110 -26.63 15.89 18.11
C SER A 110 -26.44 16.80 16.89
N TYR A 111 -25.20 17.18 16.54
CA TYR A 111 -24.90 17.95 15.33
C TYR A 111 -25.32 17.23 14.05
N CYS A 112 -25.03 15.93 13.96
CA CYS A 112 -25.43 15.12 12.81
C CYS A 112 -26.95 15.07 12.68
N LEU A 113 -27.69 14.84 13.77
CA LEU A 113 -29.16 14.85 13.75
C LEU A 113 -29.70 16.21 13.29
N ILE A 114 -29.20 17.34 13.81
CA ILE A 114 -29.67 18.68 13.43
C ILE A 114 -29.46 18.95 11.93
N GLY A 115 -28.30 18.61 11.37
CA GLY A 115 -28.09 18.79 9.94
C GLY A 115 -28.84 17.77 9.07
N LEU A 116 -29.06 16.54 9.56
CA LEU A 116 -29.88 15.55 8.84
C LEU A 116 -31.36 15.97 8.83
N ASP A 117 -31.90 16.53 9.92
CA ASP A 117 -33.28 17.04 9.97
C ASP A 117 -33.47 18.16 8.94
N TYR A 118 -32.50 19.07 8.84
CA TYR A 118 -32.50 20.09 7.80
C TYR A 118 -32.54 19.48 6.39
N LEU A 119 -31.65 18.53 6.08
CA LEU A 119 -31.62 17.86 4.77
C LEU A 119 -32.91 17.09 4.47
N HIS A 120 -33.40 16.32 5.44
CA HIS A 120 -34.61 15.50 5.32
C HIS A 120 -35.86 16.36 5.16
N SER A 121 -35.90 17.56 5.77
CA SER A 121 -36.99 18.53 5.56
C SER A 121 -37.09 19.03 4.12
N GLN A 122 -35.99 18.95 3.36
CA GLN A 122 -35.90 19.32 1.95
C GLN A 122 -35.99 18.10 1.02
N ASP A 123 -36.32 16.91 1.54
CA ASP A 123 -36.35 15.64 0.81
C ASP A 123 -34.98 15.25 0.20
N ILE A 124 -33.89 15.63 0.88
CA ILE A 124 -32.52 15.33 0.47
C ILE A 124 -31.92 14.29 1.41
N THR A 125 -31.45 13.17 0.88
CA THR A 125 -30.60 12.22 1.63
C THR A 125 -29.16 12.75 1.68
N HIS A 126 -28.47 12.55 2.80
CA HIS A 126 -27.03 12.77 2.85
C HIS A 126 -26.32 11.71 1.98
N GLY A 127 -26.67 10.43 2.14
CA GLY A 127 -26.24 9.29 1.31
C GLY A 127 -24.77 8.85 1.51
N ASN A 128 -23.95 9.68 2.14
CA ASN A 128 -22.52 9.45 2.39
C ASN A 128 -22.06 9.83 3.81
N LEU A 129 -22.87 9.62 4.84
CA LEU A 129 -22.53 10.03 6.19
C LEU A 129 -21.48 9.10 6.81
N LYS A 130 -20.28 9.63 7.09
CA LYS A 130 -19.14 8.90 7.67
C LYS A 130 -18.14 9.87 8.33
N PRO A 131 -17.21 9.40 9.19
CA PRO A 131 -16.21 10.25 9.84
C PRO A 131 -15.38 11.10 8.89
N ASP A 132 -15.12 10.67 7.65
CA ASP A 132 -14.39 11.45 6.63
C ASP A 132 -15.11 12.73 6.20
N ASN A 133 -16.44 12.74 6.32
CA ASN A 133 -17.30 13.83 5.86
C ASN A 133 -17.79 14.73 7.01
N LEU A 134 -17.29 14.51 8.23
CA LEU A 134 -17.59 15.31 9.41
C LEU A 134 -16.37 16.15 9.77
N PHE A 135 -16.50 17.47 9.69
CA PHE A 135 -15.40 18.41 9.88
C PHE A 135 -15.64 19.28 11.10
N LEU A 136 -14.64 19.37 11.98
CA LEU A 136 -14.72 20.21 13.16
C LEU A 136 -14.01 21.54 12.93
N THR A 137 -14.71 22.63 13.19
CA THR A 137 -14.19 24.01 13.12
C THR A 137 -13.44 24.40 14.39
N ASP A 138 -12.65 25.48 14.33
CA ASP A 138 -11.90 26.00 15.49
C ASP A 138 -12.84 26.48 16.61
N GLU A 139 -14.07 26.86 16.27
CA GLU A 139 -15.11 27.33 17.19
C GLU A 139 -15.95 26.21 17.82
N GLY A 140 -15.62 24.94 17.56
CA GLY A 140 -16.35 23.79 18.10
C GLY A 140 -17.71 23.55 17.43
N VAL A 141 -17.86 23.95 16.17
CA VAL A 141 -19.02 23.63 15.33
C VAL A 141 -18.65 22.48 14.40
N LEU A 142 -19.45 21.41 14.40
CA LEU A 142 -19.31 20.29 13.48
C LEU A 142 -20.09 20.57 12.19
N LYS A 143 -19.44 20.41 11.04
CA LYS A 143 -20.04 20.60 9.72
C LYS A 143 -19.97 19.31 8.90
N MET A 144 -21.06 18.97 8.21
CA MET A 144 -21.13 17.82 7.30
C MET A 144 -20.84 18.24 5.86
N ALA A 145 -20.04 17.44 5.15
CA ALA A 145 -19.69 17.65 3.73
C ALA A 145 -20.25 16.52 2.86
N ASP A 146 -20.10 16.66 1.54
CA ASP A 146 -20.36 15.58 0.57
C ASP A 146 -21.80 15.01 0.62
N TYR A 147 -22.79 15.83 0.99
CA TYR A 147 -24.21 15.46 1.03
C TYR A 147 -24.88 15.55 -0.35
N GLY A 148 -25.88 14.69 -0.59
CA GLY A 148 -26.85 14.81 -1.70
C GLY A 148 -26.34 14.52 -3.11
N LEU A 149 -25.04 14.25 -3.29
CA LEU A 149 -24.45 13.99 -4.61
C LEU A 149 -24.03 12.54 -4.84
N LEU A 150 -23.91 11.71 -3.79
CA LEU A 150 -23.30 10.39 -3.92
C LEU A 150 -24.09 9.45 -4.84
N SER A 151 -25.42 9.42 -4.71
CA SER A 151 -26.30 8.57 -5.53
C SER A 151 -26.17 8.91 -7.02
N ALA A 152 -26.15 10.21 -7.35
CA ALA A 152 -25.90 10.68 -8.70
C ALA A 152 -24.47 10.38 -9.19
N ILE A 153 -23.45 10.59 -8.36
CA ILE A 153 -22.06 10.25 -8.67
C ILE A 153 -21.91 8.75 -8.98
N ARG A 154 -22.57 7.88 -8.21
CA ARG A 154 -22.60 6.41 -8.43
C ARG A 154 -23.17 6.06 -9.80
N GLN A 155 -24.19 6.77 -10.26
CA GLN A 155 -24.84 6.54 -11.56
C GLN A 155 -24.05 7.11 -12.76
N CYS A 156 -23.17 8.10 -12.53
CA CYS A 156 -22.50 8.85 -13.59
C CYS A 156 -21.02 8.48 -13.84
N CYS A 157 -20.36 7.76 -12.93
CA CYS A 157 -18.90 7.50 -12.99
C CYS A 157 -18.55 6.05 -13.40
N ARG A 158 -17.46 5.85 -14.16
CA ARG A 158 -17.16 4.60 -14.91
C ARG A 158 -16.52 3.47 -14.10
N ARG A 159 -16.09 3.73 -12.86
CA ARG A 159 -15.33 2.78 -12.02
C ARG A 159 -15.60 3.03 -10.54
N GLN A 160 -15.86 1.96 -9.78
CA GLN A 160 -16.42 1.97 -8.42
C GLN A 160 -15.37 1.81 -7.30
N HIS A 161 -14.06 2.00 -7.55
CA HIS A 161 -13.01 1.68 -6.56
C HIS A 161 -13.02 2.55 -5.29
N THR A 162 -13.62 3.74 -5.32
CA THR A 162 -13.77 4.62 -4.13
C THR A 162 -15.03 4.36 -3.30
N LEU A 163 -15.87 3.37 -3.68
CA LEU A 163 -17.16 3.11 -3.01
C LEU A 163 -17.12 1.98 -1.98
N HIS A 164 -16.12 1.10 -1.99
CA HIS A 164 -16.02 0.02 -0.99
C HIS A 164 -15.90 0.57 0.44
N ASP A 165 -15.05 1.58 0.63
CA ASP A 165 -14.90 2.29 1.91
C ASP A 165 -16.16 3.08 2.32
N THR A 166 -17.10 3.32 1.40
CA THR A 166 -18.41 3.91 1.70
C THR A 166 -19.48 2.83 1.92
N PHE A 167 -19.33 1.62 1.36
CA PHE A 167 -20.30 0.53 1.54
C PHE A 167 -20.38 0.02 2.97
N ILE A 168 -19.28 0.08 3.73
CA ILE A 168 -19.27 -0.33 5.15
C ILE A 168 -20.18 0.53 6.05
N TYR A 169 -20.64 1.70 5.57
CA TYR A 169 -21.64 2.54 6.26
C TYR A 169 -23.05 2.36 5.70
N THR A 170 -23.21 1.61 4.61
CA THR A 170 -24.44 1.57 3.82
C THR A 170 -25.52 0.73 4.49
N ALA A 171 -26.75 1.24 4.48
CA ALA A 171 -27.92 0.60 5.05
C ALA A 171 -28.40 -0.62 4.21
N PRO A 172 -29.08 -1.61 4.82
CA PRO A 172 -29.58 -2.79 4.12
C PRO A 172 -30.40 -2.47 2.87
N GLU A 173 -31.36 -1.55 2.98
CA GLU A 173 -32.28 -1.19 1.90
C GLU A 173 -31.59 -0.53 0.70
N VAL A 174 -30.45 0.14 0.92
CA VAL A 174 -29.66 0.77 -0.16
C VAL A 174 -29.02 -0.30 -1.05
N PHE A 175 -28.62 -1.45 -0.50
CA PHE A 175 -28.15 -2.60 -1.30
C PHE A 175 -29.26 -3.22 -2.16
N GLU A 176 -30.53 -2.99 -1.82
CA GLU A 176 -31.69 -3.37 -2.65
C GLU A 176 -32.08 -2.27 -3.65
N GLY A 177 -31.34 -1.16 -3.73
CA GLY A 177 -31.66 -0.01 -4.58
C GLY A 177 -32.78 0.88 -4.04
N LYS A 178 -33.12 0.78 -2.75
CA LYS A 178 -34.17 1.57 -2.08
C LYS A 178 -33.55 2.53 -1.06
N GLU A 179 -32.86 3.56 -1.55
CA GLU A 179 -32.31 4.60 -0.68
C GLU A 179 -33.44 5.51 -0.16
N GLU A 180 -33.51 5.68 1.16
CA GLU A 180 -34.53 6.49 1.84
C GLU A 180 -33.87 7.49 2.81
N LEU A 181 -34.61 8.51 3.27
CA LEU A 181 -34.13 9.46 4.28
C LEU A 181 -33.60 8.74 5.54
N LYS A 182 -34.30 7.68 5.96
CA LYS A 182 -33.89 6.85 7.11
C LYS A 182 -32.61 6.02 6.87
N SER A 183 -32.10 5.92 5.63
CA SER A 183 -30.81 5.28 5.37
C SER A 183 -29.63 6.05 5.99
N ASP A 184 -29.76 7.38 6.15
CA ASP A 184 -28.76 8.18 6.85
C ASP A 184 -28.67 7.86 8.34
N VAL A 185 -29.79 7.48 8.96
CA VAL A 185 -29.86 7.09 10.38
C VAL A 185 -29.01 5.83 10.64
N TRP A 186 -29.03 4.86 9.73
CA TRP A 186 -28.15 3.69 9.81
C TRP A 186 -26.68 4.08 9.69
N SER A 187 -26.37 4.94 8.73
CA SER A 187 -25.01 5.45 8.48
C SER A 187 -24.46 6.20 9.70
N LEU A 188 -25.31 6.95 10.41
CA LEU A 188 -25.00 7.60 11.68
C LEU A 188 -24.65 6.57 12.77
N GLY A 189 -25.41 5.48 12.87
CA GLY A 189 -25.14 4.39 13.82
C GLY A 189 -23.75 3.78 13.62
N ILE A 190 -23.38 3.46 12.38
CA ILE A 190 -22.03 2.96 12.05
C ILE A 190 -20.95 4.01 12.36
N THR A 191 -21.18 5.26 11.98
CA THR A 191 -20.26 6.38 12.23
C THR A 191 -19.95 6.55 13.72
N LEU A 192 -20.98 6.51 14.57
CA LEU A 192 -20.81 6.64 16.02
C LEU A 192 -20.10 5.41 16.63
N MET A 193 -20.37 4.20 16.13
CA MET A 193 -19.64 3.01 16.56
C MET A 193 -18.15 3.09 16.21
N GLU A 194 -17.82 3.57 15.02
CA GLU A 194 -16.44 3.74 14.60
C GLU A 194 -15.71 4.82 15.40
N LEU A 195 -16.35 5.96 15.68
CA LEU A 195 -15.78 7.00 16.54
C LEU A 195 -15.57 6.50 17.99
N ALA A 196 -16.46 5.63 18.48
CA ALA A 196 -16.39 5.04 19.82
C ALA A 196 -15.32 3.94 19.95
N GLU A 197 -15.26 3.03 18.98
CA GLU A 197 -14.38 1.85 19.00
C GLU A 197 -13.06 2.03 18.24
N ARG A 198 -12.92 3.15 17.50
CA ARG A 198 -11.79 3.50 16.62
C ARG A 198 -11.58 2.56 15.43
N VAL A 199 -12.50 1.62 15.23
CA VAL A 199 -12.50 0.66 14.12
C VAL A 199 -13.94 0.48 13.65
N ASN A 200 -14.16 0.55 12.35
CA ASN A 200 -15.47 0.26 11.77
C ASN A 200 -15.83 -1.22 12.02
N PRO A 201 -17.07 -1.56 12.41
CA PRO A 201 -17.47 -2.94 12.70
C PRO A 201 -17.36 -3.89 11.49
N PHE A 202 -17.29 -3.36 10.28
CA PHE A 202 -17.14 -4.13 9.04
C PHE A 202 -15.80 -3.90 8.33
N PHE A 203 -14.83 -3.28 9.01
CA PHE A 203 -13.50 -3.05 8.46
C PHE A 203 -12.83 -4.36 8.00
N GLY A 204 -12.24 -4.35 6.80
CA GLY A 204 -11.55 -5.52 6.21
C GLY A 204 -12.47 -6.61 5.66
N MET A 205 -13.79 -6.41 5.61
CA MET A 205 -14.72 -7.36 4.98
C MET A 205 -14.78 -7.13 3.45
N SER A 206 -14.80 -8.22 2.67
CA SER A 206 -15.10 -8.14 1.24
C SER A 206 -16.55 -7.72 0.99
N THR A 207 -16.86 -7.13 -0.16
CA THR A 207 -18.19 -6.59 -0.48
C THR A 207 -19.30 -7.63 -0.32
N MET A 208 -19.06 -8.88 -0.74
CA MET A 208 -20.03 -9.96 -0.60
C MET A 208 -20.24 -10.41 0.86
N LYS A 209 -19.18 -10.42 1.68
CA LYS A 209 -19.28 -10.70 3.12
C LYS A 209 -20.01 -9.56 3.83
N LEU A 210 -19.71 -8.31 3.51
CA LEU A 210 -20.39 -7.13 4.02
C LEU A 210 -21.89 -7.17 3.70
N VAL A 211 -22.27 -7.38 2.43
CA VAL A 211 -23.67 -7.49 2.01
C VAL A 211 -24.36 -8.62 2.77
N THR A 212 -23.74 -9.80 2.88
CA THR A 212 -24.31 -10.92 3.64
C THR A 212 -24.50 -10.57 5.11
N ARG A 213 -23.49 -9.95 5.74
CA ARG A 213 -23.47 -9.55 7.15
C ARG A 213 -24.53 -8.50 7.46
N VAL A 214 -24.68 -7.50 6.60
CA VAL A 214 -25.65 -6.41 6.72
C VAL A 214 -27.07 -6.91 6.44
N MET A 215 -27.28 -7.72 5.40
CA MET A 215 -28.61 -8.18 5.01
C MET A 215 -29.15 -9.31 5.92
N LYS A 216 -28.32 -10.29 6.28
CA LYS A 216 -28.80 -11.55 6.90
C LYS A 216 -28.51 -11.69 8.39
N GLU A 217 -27.39 -11.16 8.89
CA GLU A 217 -26.95 -11.40 10.29
C GLU A 217 -27.34 -10.27 11.26
N GLU A 218 -27.35 -10.53 12.58
CA GLU A 218 -27.75 -9.50 13.55
C GLU A 218 -26.84 -8.26 13.53
N PRO A 219 -27.37 -7.02 13.56
CA PRO A 219 -26.55 -5.81 13.51
C PRO A 219 -25.50 -5.75 14.63
N PRO A 220 -24.33 -5.14 14.39
CA PRO A 220 -23.34 -4.92 15.44
C PRO A 220 -23.91 -4.02 16.55
N THR A 221 -23.42 -4.22 17.78
CA THR A 221 -23.85 -3.47 18.96
C THR A 221 -22.65 -3.05 19.80
N LEU A 222 -22.74 -1.89 20.45
CA LEU A 222 -21.78 -1.44 21.44
C LEU A 222 -21.86 -2.24 22.74
N SER A 223 -20.73 -2.35 23.45
CA SER A 223 -20.65 -3.07 24.73
C SER A 223 -21.14 -2.23 25.90
N LEU A 224 -22.14 -2.74 26.64
CA LEU A 224 -22.64 -2.15 27.90
C LEU A 224 -21.58 -2.08 29.01
N ASN A 225 -20.45 -2.78 28.87
CA ASN A 225 -19.35 -2.71 29.84
C ASN A 225 -18.49 -1.45 29.67
N LYS A 226 -18.62 -0.74 28.55
CA LYS A 226 -17.78 0.42 28.19
C LYS A 226 -18.59 1.71 28.03
N TRP A 227 -19.85 1.61 27.62
CA TRP A 227 -20.71 2.74 27.26
C TRP A 227 -22.02 2.73 28.03
N SER A 228 -22.65 3.89 28.22
CA SER A 228 -23.93 3.99 28.93
C SER A 228 -25.06 3.22 28.23
N SER A 229 -26.09 2.86 28.99
CA SER A 229 -27.29 2.24 28.45
C SER A 229 -27.94 3.10 27.37
N ASP A 230 -27.92 4.43 27.55
CA ASP A 230 -28.60 5.36 26.66
C ASP A 230 -27.83 5.49 25.33
N PHE A 231 -26.50 5.51 25.35
CA PHE A 231 -25.71 5.51 24.12
C PHE A 231 -25.84 4.19 23.35
N VAL A 232 -25.78 3.06 24.05
CA VAL A 232 -25.95 1.73 23.44
C VAL A 232 -27.34 1.58 22.83
N ASP A 233 -28.39 2.05 23.52
CA ASP A 233 -29.76 2.01 23.00
C ASP A 233 -29.94 2.95 21.79
N PHE A 234 -29.39 4.16 21.84
CA PHE A 234 -29.41 5.10 20.71
C PHE A 234 -28.80 4.49 19.44
N VAL A 235 -27.60 3.91 19.54
CA VAL A 235 -26.94 3.23 18.41
C VAL A 235 -27.76 2.03 17.95
N LYS A 236 -28.29 1.22 18.88
CA LYS A 236 -29.13 0.08 18.54
C LYS A 236 -30.39 0.47 17.76
N GLN A 237 -31.04 1.57 18.13
CA GLN A 237 -32.19 2.11 17.40
C GLN A 237 -31.79 2.54 15.99
N CYS A 238 -30.64 3.19 15.82
CA CYS A 238 -30.09 3.54 14.50
C CYS A 238 -29.87 2.30 13.62
N MET A 239 -29.40 1.19 14.22
CA MET A 239 -29.09 -0.08 13.55
C MET A 239 -30.33 -0.99 13.32
N THR A 240 -31.55 -0.43 13.33
CA THR A 240 -32.76 -1.19 13.01
C THR A 240 -32.79 -1.51 11.51
N LYS A 241 -32.72 -2.81 11.14
CA LYS A 241 -32.64 -3.23 9.72
C LYS A 241 -33.86 -2.86 8.90
N ASP A 242 -35.04 -3.08 9.45
CA ASP A 242 -36.31 -2.77 8.81
C ASP A 242 -36.50 -1.25 8.77
N VAL A 243 -36.38 -0.65 7.58
CA VAL A 243 -36.42 0.81 7.37
C VAL A 243 -37.72 1.44 7.87
N GLU A 244 -38.84 0.73 7.76
CA GLU A 244 -40.14 1.19 8.23
C GLU A 244 -40.18 1.31 9.76
N LYS A 245 -39.50 0.38 10.46
CA LYS A 245 -39.39 0.38 11.92
C LYS A 245 -38.25 1.26 12.44
N ARG A 246 -37.28 1.62 11.58
CA ARG A 246 -36.18 2.50 11.98
C ARG A 246 -36.76 3.88 12.32
N PRO A 247 -36.38 4.48 13.47
CA PRO A 247 -36.87 5.80 13.85
C PRO A 247 -36.41 6.85 12.83
N CYS A 248 -37.22 7.89 12.62
CA CYS A 248 -36.78 9.04 11.84
C CYS A 248 -35.88 9.95 12.69
N VAL A 249 -35.22 10.93 12.05
CA VAL A 249 -34.32 11.88 12.73
C VAL A 249 -35.05 12.62 13.85
N ASN A 250 -36.29 13.05 13.63
CA ASN A 250 -37.11 13.72 14.65
C ASN A 250 -37.42 12.84 15.86
N ASP A 251 -37.62 11.52 15.67
CA ASP A 251 -37.79 10.60 16.79
C ASP A 251 -36.48 10.49 17.60
N LEU A 252 -35.34 10.39 16.92
CA LEU A 252 -34.02 10.27 17.54
C LEU A 252 -33.55 11.53 18.26
N MET A 253 -33.93 12.72 17.78
CA MET A 253 -33.66 13.98 18.49
C MET A 253 -34.27 14.02 19.88
N ASN A 254 -35.38 13.30 20.10
CA ASN A 254 -36.04 13.20 21.40
C ASN A 254 -35.50 12.05 22.27
N HIS A 255 -34.48 11.31 21.79
CA HIS A 255 -33.88 10.22 22.55
C HIS A 255 -33.12 10.75 23.78
N PRO A 256 -33.22 10.10 24.97
CA PRO A 256 -32.55 10.56 26.19
C PRO A 256 -31.06 10.84 26.07
N PHE A 257 -30.37 10.09 25.19
CA PHE A 257 -28.95 10.28 24.89
C PHE A 257 -28.61 11.66 24.32
N VAL A 258 -29.49 12.30 23.54
CA VAL A 258 -29.15 13.54 22.80
C VAL A 258 -30.10 14.71 23.04
N ALA A 259 -31.31 14.48 23.58
CA ALA A 259 -32.38 15.49 23.60
C ALA A 259 -31.96 16.85 24.20
N GLU A 260 -31.39 16.85 25.41
CA GLU A 260 -30.91 18.08 26.05
C GLU A 260 -29.79 18.76 25.24
N CYS A 261 -28.94 17.94 24.62
CA CYS A 261 -27.80 18.42 23.84
C CYS A 261 -28.24 19.06 22.50
N VAL A 262 -29.25 18.49 21.84
CA VAL A 262 -29.87 19.03 20.63
C VAL A 262 -30.46 20.41 20.91
N ASP A 263 -31.30 20.53 21.94
CA ASP A 263 -31.91 21.81 22.34
C ASP A 263 -30.85 22.89 22.61
N ARG A 264 -29.78 22.51 23.32
CA ARG A 264 -28.68 23.42 23.62
C ARG A 264 -27.91 23.84 22.37
N ILE A 265 -27.56 22.92 21.47
CA ILE A 265 -26.82 23.25 20.25
C ILE A 265 -27.65 24.14 19.32
N ILE A 266 -28.97 23.91 19.23
CA ILE A 266 -29.88 24.80 18.47
C ILE A 266 -29.90 26.21 19.07
N ALA A 267 -29.87 26.34 20.40
CA ALA A 267 -29.89 27.64 21.07
C ALA A 267 -28.54 28.37 21.05
N GLU A 268 -27.43 27.65 21.17
CA GLU A 268 -26.07 28.22 21.33
C GLU A 268 -25.26 28.26 20.03
N GLU A 269 -25.69 27.52 18.99
CA GLU A 269 -25.05 27.35 17.67
C GLU A 269 -23.61 26.79 17.68
N LYS A 270 -23.04 26.51 18.85
CA LYS A 270 -21.68 25.99 19.03
C LYS A 270 -21.56 25.08 20.25
N SER A 271 -20.53 24.23 20.26
CA SER A 271 -20.20 23.42 21.42
C SER A 271 -18.95 23.91 22.13
N THR A 272 -19.07 24.09 23.45
CA THR A 272 -17.92 24.33 24.33
C THR A 272 -17.03 23.09 24.52
N LEU A 273 -17.61 21.89 24.51
CA LEU A 273 -16.87 20.65 24.71
C LEU A 273 -16.07 20.27 23.45
N LEU A 274 -16.65 20.40 22.25
CA LEU A 274 -15.91 20.23 21.00
C LEU A 274 -14.85 21.33 20.81
N SER A 275 -15.09 22.56 21.28
CA SER A 275 -14.05 23.60 21.31
C SER A 275 -12.86 23.16 22.19
N GLN A 276 -13.12 22.57 23.35
CA GLN A 276 -12.07 22.05 24.24
C GLN A 276 -11.34 20.84 23.62
N LEU A 277 -12.05 19.99 22.89
CA LEU A 277 -11.46 18.89 22.13
C LEU A 277 -10.44 19.41 21.10
N VAL A 278 -10.79 20.45 20.34
CA VAL A 278 -9.86 21.07 19.37
C VAL A 278 -8.61 21.58 20.07
N LEU A 279 -8.77 22.36 21.15
CA LEU A 279 -7.63 22.90 21.91
C LEU A 279 -6.74 21.79 22.50
N ARG A 280 -7.33 20.67 22.92
CA ARG A 280 -6.59 19.50 23.41
C ARG A 280 -5.74 18.88 22.31
N ILE A 281 -6.31 18.70 21.11
CA ILE A 281 -5.61 18.13 19.95
C ILE A 281 -4.48 19.06 19.49
N GLU A 282 -4.72 20.36 19.41
CA GLU A 282 -3.70 21.34 19.01
C GLU A 282 -2.49 21.30 19.92
N LYS A 283 -2.73 21.30 21.24
CA LYS A 283 -1.66 21.22 22.22
C LYS A 283 -0.85 19.94 22.07
N GLU A 284 -1.51 18.82 21.79
CA GLU A 284 -0.84 17.54 21.59
C GLU A 284 -0.01 17.51 20.30
N GLU A 285 -0.49 18.08 19.20
CA GLU A 285 0.28 18.24 17.95
C GLU A 285 1.52 19.11 18.13
N GLU A 286 1.39 20.26 18.82
CA GLU A 286 2.53 21.11 19.17
C GLU A 286 3.54 20.36 20.02
N ASP A 287 3.08 19.61 21.02
CA ASP A 287 3.93 18.82 21.90
C ASP A 287 4.64 17.69 21.14
N VAL A 288 3.98 17.02 20.18
CA VAL A 288 4.59 16.00 19.32
C VAL A 288 5.64 16.61 18.41
N HIS A 289 5.35 17.72 17.72
CA HIS A 289 6.31 18.37 16.82
C HIS A 289 7.55 18.87 17.58
N ARG A 290 7.34 19.41 18.78
CA ARG A 290 8.40 19.85 19.67
C ARG A 290 9.28 18.68 20.15
N ARG A 291 8.68 17.54 20.50
CA ARG A 291 9.39 16.29 20.85
C ARG A 291 10.17 15.71 19.67
N ALA A 292 9.58 15.68 18.47
CA ALA A 292 10.24 15.26 17.24
C ALA A 292 11.45 16.14 16.89
N SER A 293 11.36 17.44 17.20
CA SER A 293 12.49 18.39 17.07
C SER A 293 13.50 18.30 18.23
N GLY A 294 13.32 17.36 19.16
CA GLY A 294 14.20 17.13 20.30
C GLY A 294 14.17 18.22 21.38
N ILE A 295 13.11 19.04 21.44
CA ILE A 295 12.99 20.13 22.42
C ILE A 295 12.26 19.62 23.68
N VAL A 296 12.92 19.74 24.82
CA VAL A 296 12.41 19.29 26.14
C VAL A 296 12.17 20.49 27.05
N ILE A 297 10.93 20.65 27.54
CA ILE A 297 10.58 21.71 28.50
C ILE A 297 10.06 21.19 29.84
N CYS A 298 9.54 19.96 29.86
CA CYS A 298 9.08 19.29 31.08
C CYS A 298 9.53 17.82 31.11
N LYS A 299 9.19 17.11 32.20
CA LYS A 299 9.52 15.69 32.32
C LYS A 299 8.81 14.81 31.28
N ALA A 300 7.55 15.10 30.96
CA ALA A 300 6.78 14.31 30.01
C ALA A 300 7.41 14.32 28.61
N ASP A 301 8.01 15.44 28.20
CA ASP A 301 8.73 15.51 26.93
C ASP A 301 9.94 14.61 26.92
N TRP A 302 10.73 14.68 27.99
CA TRP A 302 11.92 13.85 28.14
C TRP A 302 11.54 12.38 28.03
N ASP A 303 10.53 11.94 28.78
CA ASP A 303 10.13 10.53 28.83
C ASP A 303 9.64 10.03 27.46
N ASN A 304 8.98 10.89 26.67
CA ASN A 304 8.40 10.57 25.35
C ASN A 304 9.22 11.07 24.14
N LEU A 305 10.52 11.39 24.31
CA LEU A 305 11.40 11.68 23.18
C LEU A 305 11.56 10.44 22.30
N PRO A 306 11.55 10.58 20.96
CA PRO A 306 11.75 9.46 20.06
C PRO A 306 13.20 8.96 20.12
N PRO A 307 13.46 7.65 19.95
CA PRO A 307 14.79 7.04 20.17
C PRO A 307 15.83 7.41 19.10
N ASP A 308 15.36 7.79 17.91
CA ASP A 308 16.12 8.21 16.72
C ASP A 308 16.40 9.72 16.69
N VAL A 309 16.13 10.44 17.79
CA VAL A 309 16.37 11.89 17.87
C VAL A 309 17.86 12.23 17.70
N SER A 310 18.17 13.07 16.71
CA SER A 310 19.56 13.45 16.39
C SER A 310 20.10 14.62 17.20
N SER A 311 19.22 15.41 17.83
CA SER A 311 19.61 16.56 18.65
C SER A 311 18.63 16.77 19.79
N ILE A 312 19.12 16.91 21.02
CA ILE A 312 18.30 17.22 22.20
C ILE A 312 18.63 18.62 22.70
N THR A 313 17.61 19.47 22.81
CA THR A 313 17.69 20.80 23.42
C THR A 313 16.76 20.91 24.62
N VAL A 314 17.31 21.04 25.82
CA VAL A 314 16.52 21.21 27.04
C VAL A 314 16.37 22.68 27.40
N LYS A 315 15.13 23.15 27.59
CA LYS A 315 14.81 24.53 28.00
C LYS A 315 13.96 24.52 29.26
N ARG A 316 14.46 25.08 30.36
CA ARG A 316 13.71 25.30 31.63
C ARG A 316 13.12 24.03 32.30
N CYS A 317 13.63 22.84 32.02
CA CYS A 317 13.14 21.60 32.64
C CYS A 317 13.76 21.36 34.04
N ASN A 318 12.92 21.36 35.08
CA ASN A 318 13.36 21.25 36.49
C ASN A 318 12.76 20.07 37.27
N GLU A 319 11.92 19.25 36.63
CA GLU A 319 11.11 18.20 37.25
C GLU A 319 11.84 16.84 37.44
N TYR A 320 13.13 16.78 37.11
CA TYR A 320 13.91 15.54 37.11
C TYR A 320 14.74 15.39 38.39
N GLU A 321 14.62 14.26 39.10
CA GLU A 321 15.05 14.20 40.51
C GLU A 321 16.18 13.19 40.84
N LYS A 322 16.64 12.37 39.89
CA LYS A 322 17.64 11.30 40.19
C LYS A 322 18.82 11.23 39.21
N GLU A 323 18.65 10.57 38.06
CA GLU A 323 19.73 10.30 37.09
C GLU A 323 19.28 10.63 35.67
N LEU A 324 19.91 11.61 35.04
CA LEU A 324 19.68 11.94 33.64
C LEU A 324 20.50 10.99 32.77
N ASN A 325 19.84 10.03 32.11
CA ASN A 325 20.47 9.01 31.28
C ASN A 325 20.15 9.22 29.80
N LEU A 326 21.18 9.41 28.98
CA LEU A 326 21.05 9.65 27.53
C LEU A 326 21.33 8.40 26.68
N SER A 327 21.73 7.28 27.29
CA SER A 327 22.18 6.07 26.55
C SER A 327 21.13 5.42 25.64
N ARG A 328 19.84 5.78 25.76
CA ARG A 328 18.78 5.25 24.88
C ARG A 328 18.73 5.91 23.50
N PHE A 329 19.39 7.06 23.31
CA PHE A 329 19.31 7.85 22.08
C PHE A 329 20.52 7.60 21.19
N ARG A 330 20.55 6.45 20.49
CA ARG A 330 21.74 5.97 19.76
C ARG A 330 22.13 6.85 18.57
N ASP A 331 21.17 7.57 18.01
CA ASP A 331 21.37 8.47 16.87
C ASP A 331 21.70 9.91 17.26
N LEU A 332 21.86 10.17 18.56
CA LEU A 332 22.08 11.51 19.10
C LEU A 332 23.44 12.07 18.69
N GLU A 333 23.43 13.18 17.95
CA GLU A 333 24.62 13.92 17.52
C GLU A 333 24.90 15.15 18.39
N ASN A 334 23.86 15.81 18.92
CA ASN A 334 24.01 17.06 19.66
C ASN A 334 23.18 17.07 20.95
N VAL A 335 23.79 17.49 22.05
CA VAL A 335 23.09 17.74 23.32
C VAL A 335 23.34 19.18 23.74
N LYS A 336 22.26 19.93 23.88
CA LYS A 336 22.26 21.29 24.41
C LYS A 336 21.33 21.40 25.61
N ILE A 337 21.85 21.78 26.76
CA ILE A 337 21.05 22.06 27.95
C ILE A 337 21.16 23.55 28.21
N GLU A 338 20.06 24.30 28.10
CA GLU A 338 20.07 25.74 28.41
C GLU A 338 20.26 25.99 29.91
N GLU A 339 20.54 27.25 30.26
CA GLU A 339 20.88 27.67 31.61
C GLU A 339 19.85 27.26 32.68
N ASN A 340 20.33 27.04 33.91
CA ASN A 340 19.53 26.77 35.10
C ASN A 340 18.57 25.57 35.01
N CYS A 341 18.87 24.58 34.18
CA CYS A 341 18.10 23.34 34.09
C CYS A 341 18.57 22.27 35.10
N PHE A 342 17.66 21.36 35.44
CA PHE A 342 17.95 20.16 36.25
C PHE A 342 18.63 20.39 37.62
N PRO A 343 18.09 21.26 38.49
CA PRO A 343 18.70 21.58 39.79
C PRO A 343 18.73 20.41 40.78
N ARG A 344 17.91 19.38 40.57
CA ARG A 344 17.76 18.22 41.47
C ARG A 344 18.47 16.95 40.98
N VAL A 345 18.99 16.93 39.76
CA VAL A 345 19.69 15.77 39.19
C VAL A 345 21.04 15.59 39.88
N ARG A 346 21.33 14.35 40.30
CA ARG A 346 22.57 13.98 40.98
C ARG A 346 23.56 13.27 40.07
N ARG A 347 23.08 12.54 39.07
CA ARG A 347 23.92 11.80 38.13
C ARG A 347 23.53 12.13 36.71
N VAL A 348 24.52 12.40 35.87
CA VAL A 348 24.33 12.54 34.42
C VAL A 348 25.17 11.47 33.75
N ARG A 349 24.53 10.61 32.98
CA ARG A 349 25.16 9.49 32.27
C ARG A 349 24.99 9.69 30.76
N ILE A 350 26.13 9.83 30.10
CA ILE A 350 26.27 9.93 28.65
C ILE A 350 27.23 8.79 28.26
N GLU A 351 26.67 7.63 27.95
CA GLU A 351 27.44 6.40 27.74
C GLU A 351 27.00 5.68 26.46
N GLY A 352 27.97 5.28 25.62
CA GLY A 352 27.73 4.46 24.43
C GLY A 352 27.13 5.21 23.23
N LEU A 353 27.30 6.54 23.18
CA LEU A 353 26.75 7.38 22.11
C LEU A 353 27.84 7.70 21.08
N SER A 354 28.06 6.79 20.15
CA SER A 354 29.14 6.88 19.16
C SER A 354 28.97 8.03 18.17
N LYS A 355 27.73 8.42 17.83
CA LYS A 355 27.42 9.53 16.92
C LYS A 355 27.43 10.91 17.59
N LEU A 356 27.50 10.98 18.92
CA LEU A 356 27.42 12.23 19.66
C LEU A 356 28.66 13.07 19.38
N LYS A 357 28.50 14.25 18.76
CA LYS A 357 29.58 15.17 18.36
C LYS A 357 29.79 16.31 19.35
N ARG A 358 28.69 16.85 19.90
CA ARG A 358 28.74 18.04 20.77
C ARG A 358 27.88 17.87 22.01
N ILE A 359 28.47 18.21 23.16
CA ILE A 359 27.76 18.44 24.42
C ILE A 359 27.96 19.90 24.83
N GLU A 360 26.86 20.63 24.97
CA GLU A 360 26.82 22.01 25.47
C GLU A 360 25.89 22.07 26.69
N ILE A 361 26.44 22.41 27.84
CA ILE A 361 25.67 22.58 29.08
C ILE A 361 25.78 24.04 29.49
N GLY A 362 24.64 24.71 29.61
CA GLY A 362 24.54 26.11 29.97
C GLY A 362 24.86 26.37 31.43
N SER A 363 25.01 27.66 31.74
CA SER A 363 25.38 28.12 33.06
C SER A 363 24.34 27.74 34.12
N GLY A 364 24.84 27.35 35.30
CA GLY A 364 24.02 27.09 36.47
C GLY A 364 23.19 25.81 36.45
N CYS A 365 23.42 24.91 35.50
CA CYS A 365 22.76 23.60 35.46
C CYS A 365 23.32 22.64 36.52
N PHE A 366 22.52 21.66 36.96
CA PHE A 366 22.99 20.58 37.85
C PHE A 366 23.61 21.06 39.18
N LYS A 367 22.97 22.02 39.86
CA LYS A 367 23.43 22.61 41.14
C LYS A 367 23.16 21.75 42.40
N CYS A 368 22.99 20.43 42.29
CA CYS A 368 22.63 19.60 43.44
C CYS A 368 23.81 19.42 44.42
N ALA A 369 23.72 20.02 45.62
CA ALA A 369 24.75 19.93 46.68
C ALA A 369 24.59 18.69 47.58
N ARG A 370 24.73 17.49 47.01
CA ARG A 370 24.63 16.22 47.76
C ARG A 370 25.77 15.27 47.43
N GLU A 371 26.18 14.50 48.44
CA GLU A 371 27.25 13.50 48.35
C GLU A 371 26.96 12.46 47.25
N GLY A 372 27.96 12.14 46.42
CA GLY A 372 27.86 11.16 45.33
C GLY A 372 27.35 11.69 43.98
N ALA A 373 27.27 13.02 43.78
CA ALA A 373 26.89 13.60 42.49
C ALA A 373 28.02 13.48 41.43
N ALA A 374 27.67 13.02 40.22
CA ALA A 374 28.64 12.61 39.19
C ALA A 374 28.19 12.92 37.75
N LEU A 375 29.13 13.41 36.93
CA LEU A 375 29.01 13.46 35.46
C LEU A 375 29.87 12.35 34.87
N LEU A 376 29.23 11.45 34.13
CA LEU A 376 29.84 10.30 33.49
C LEU A 376 29.69 10.45 31.98
N VAL A 377 30.81 10.66 31.27
CA VAL A 377 30.86 10.66 29.81
C VAL A 377 31.82 9.57 29.37
N LYS A 378 31.28 8.50 28.77
CA LYS A 378 32.03 7.28 28.49
C LYS A 378 31.67 6.69 27.13
N ASP A 379 32.64 6.13 26.42
CA ASP A 379 32.41 5.40 25.16
C ASP A 379 31.64 6.23 24.12
N CYS A 380 31.90 7.54 24.07
CA CYS A 380 31.31 8.46 23.10
C CYS A 380 32.37 8.80 22.04
N SER A 381 32.60 7.85 21.13
CA SER A 381 33.73 7.89 20.20
C SER A 381 33.71 9.07 19.23
N GLY A 382 32.53 9.59 18.87
CA GLY A 382 32.37 10.74 17.97
C GLY A 382 32.42 12.11 18.66
N LEU A 383 32.55 12.18 20.00
CA LEU A 383 32.44 13.45 20.72
C LEU A 383 33.66 14.32 20.44
N THR A 384 33.48 15.41 19.70
CA THR A 384 34.54 16.36 19.37
C THR A 384 34.59 17.55 20.32
N GLU A 385 33.47 17.91 20.92
CA GLU A 385 33.35 19.14 21.71
C GLU A 385 32.52 18.95 22.98
N LEU A 386 33.12 19.30 24.12
CA LEU A 386 32.48 19.33 25.44
C LEU A 386 32.59 20.75 26.01
N ARG A 387 31.45 21.44 26.14
CA ARG A 387 31.35 22.76 26.76
C ARG A 387 30.42 22.74 27.96
N ILE A 388 30.91 23.25 29.08
CA ILE A 388 30.18 23.39 30.33
C ILE A 388 30.26 24.85 30.76
N GLY A 389 29.12 25.52 30.86
CA GLY A 389 29.00 26.93 31.25
C GLY A 389 29.21 27.15 32.74
N ASP A 390 29.29 28.42 33.13
CA ASP A 390 29.65 28.84 34.49
C ASP A 390 28.66 28.33 35.54
N TYR A 391 29.15 27.97 36.71
CA TYR A 391 28.36 27.47 37.85
C TYR A 391 27.58 26.18 37.57
N ALA A 392 27.84 25.51 36.44
CA ALA A 392 27.28 24.20 36.17
C ALA A 392 28.04 23.14 36.98
N PHE A 393 27.32 22.14 37.51
CA PHE A 393 27.94 21.05 38.28
C PHE A 393 28.81 21.51 39.47
N SER A 394 28.61 22.71 40.03
CA SER A 394 29.49 23.29 41.06
C SER A 394 29.74 22.39 42.27
N PHE A 395 28.76 21.55 42.61
CA PHE A 395 28.82 20.64 43.75
C PHE A 395 29.01 19.16 43.36
N PHE A 396 29.20 18.86 42.07
CA PHE A 396 29.50 17.50 41.64
C PHE A 396 30.93 17.16 42.04
N GLY A 397 31.09 16.07 42.78
CA GLY A 397 32.39 15.61 43.28
C GLY A 397 33.11 14.65 42.33
N VAL A 398 32.46 14.26 41.23
CA VAL A 398 33.01 13.29 40.27
C VAL A 398 32.76 13.77 38.84
N LEU A 399 33.84 13.88 38.08
CA LEU A 399 33.85 13.99 36.63
C LEU A 399 34.61 12.78 36.08
N GLN A 400 33.95 11.93 35.30
CA GLN A 400 34.59 10.80 34.64
C GLN A 400 34.45 10.96 33.13
N LEU A 401 35.60 11.06 32.46
CA LEU A 401 35.73 11.16 31.02
C LEU A 401 36.56 9.96 30.56
N ASN A 402 35.93 8.99 29.91
CA ASN A 402 36.58 7.73 29.53
C ASN A 402 36.33 7.41 28.06
N ASN A 403 37.37 6.98 27.34
CA ASN A 403 37.26 6.51 25.95
C ASN A 403 36.54 7.54 25.04
N LEU A 404 37.11 8.74 24.94
CA LEU A 404 36.64 9.83 24.08
C LEU A 404 37.71 10.20 23.04
N PRO A 405 38.06 9.28 22.12
CA PRO A 405 39.21 9.41 21.23
C PRO A 405 39.15 10.59 20.26
N SER A 406 37.95 11.07 19.93
CA SER A 406 37.73 12.19 19.00
C SER A 406 37.59 13.55 19.69
N LEU A 407 37.67 13.63 21.02
CA LEU A 407 37.48 14.89 21.73
C LEU A 407 38.60 15.87 21.41
N GLU A 408 38.27 16.99 20.78
CA GLU A 408 39.22 18.02 20.34
C GLU A 408 39.24 19.24 21.28
N HIS A 409 38.06 19.66 21.74
CA HIS A 409 37.89 20.87 22.53
C HIS A 409 37.12 20.58 23.82
N MET A 410 37.74 20.94 24.95
CA MET A 410 37.11 20.88 26.27
C MET A 410 37.10 22.26 26.91
N GLU A 411 35.91 22.72 27.29
CA GLU A 411 35.69 24.00 27.96
C GLU A 411 34.87 23.79 29.23
N ILE A 412 35.42 24.19 30.38
CA ILE A 412 34.78 24.09 31.68
C ILE A 412 34.73 25.46 32.34
N GLY A 413 33.51 25.96 32.52
CA GLY A 413 33.19 27.28 33.04
C GLY A 413 33.60 27.52 34.49
N LYS A 414 33.40 28.76 34.93
CA LYS A 414 33.77 29.25 36.24
C LYS A 414 33.06 28.48 37.35
N ASP A 415 33.74 28.22 38.46
CA ASP A 415 33.14 27.60 39.66
C ASP A 415 32.50 26.21 39.41
N CYS A 416 32.90 25.50 38.34
CA CYS A 416 32.45 24.16 38.01
C CYS A 416 33.28 23.09 38.74
N PHE A 417 32.65 21.98 39.14
CA PHE A 417 33.32 20.80 39.73
C PHE A 417 34.29 21.12 40.89
N LYS A 418 33.93 22.04 41.79
CA LYS A 418 34.88 22.60 42.78
C LYS A 418 35.62 21.57 43.62
N ASN A 419 34.99 20.45 43.93
CA ASN A 419 35.53 19.41 44.80
C ASN A 419 35.87 18.10 44.06
N ALA A 420 35.89 18.12 42.72
CA ALA A 420 36.25 16.95 41.92
C ALA A 420 37.74 16.99 41.55
N ASP A 421 38.31 15.80 41.31
CA ASP A 421 39.62 15.67 40.67
C ASP A 421 39.49 15.89 39.15
N PHE A 422 40.56 16.40 38.54
CA PHE A 422 40.63 16.63 37.10
C PHE A 422 41.59 15.62 36.47
N ILE A 423 41.05 14.59 35.84
CA ILE A 423 41.84 13.50 35.23
C ILE A 423 41.50 13.42 33.75
N VAL A 424 42.50 13.66 32.91
CA VAL A 424 42.43 13.60 31.45
C VAL A 424 43.64 12.80 30.97
N GLY A 425 43.42 11.54 30.59
CA GLY A 425 44.46 10.61 30.15
C GLY A 425 44.07 9.87 28.88
N GLY A 426 44.98 9.80 27.90
CA GLY A 426 44.78 8.99 26.67
C GLY A 426 43.80 9.59 25.65
N PHE A 427 43.78 10.93 25.52
CA PHE A 427 42.93 11.62 24.55
C PHE A 427 43.75 12.04 23.31
N ASP A 428 43.81 11.16 22.31
CA ASP A 428 44.67 11.31 21.12
C ASP A 428 44.34 12.49 20.22
N SER A 429 43.10 13.00 20.28
CA SER A 429 42.64 14.10 19.44
C SER A 429 42.52 15.44 20.17
N LEU A 430 42.74 15.48 21.49
CA LEU A 430 42.52 16.68 22.30
C LEU A 430 43.50 17.77 21.91
N VAL A 431 42.99 18.91 21.46
CA VAL A 431 43.75 20.08 20.99
C VAL A 431 43.79 21.18 22.03
N SER A 432 42.68 21.43 22.72
CA SER A 432 42.60 22.50 23.71
C SER A 432 41.80 22.15 24.96
N ILE A 433 42.33 22.57 26.10
CA ILE A 433 41.63 22.57 27.40
C ILE A 433 41.51 24.01 27.88
N CYS A 434 40.28 24.46 28.14
CA CYS A 434 39.97 25.76 28.71
C CYS A 434 39.24 25.56 30.05
N LEU A 435 39.88 25.92 31.15
CA LEU A 435 39.30 25.91 32.49
C LEU A 435 39.20 27.35 32.98
N PHE A 436 37.98 27.82 33.28
CA PHE A 436 37.78 29.17 33.81
C PHE A 436 38.05 29.25 35.32
N SER A 437 37.96 30.46 35.88
CA SER A 437 38.35 30.74 37.26
C SER A 437 37.62 29.85 38.27
N SER A 438 38.34 29.38 39.30
CA SER A 438 37.81 28.49 40.34
C SER A 438 37.22 27.15 39.87
N ALA A 439 37.37 26.77 38.60
CA ALA A 439 37.07 25.39 38.18
C ALA A 439 38.02 24.42 38.89
N PHE A 440 37.48 23.34 39.46
CA PHE A 440 38.26 22.35 40.22
C PHE A 440 39.11 22.96 41.36
N GLU A 441 38.63 24.02 42.02
CA GLU A 441 39.36 24.81 43.04
C GLU A 441 39.88 24.00 44.26
N ASN A 442 39.31 22.84 44.56
CA ASN A 442 39.71 21.97 45.68
C ASN A 442 40.11 20.56 45.21
N ALA A 443 40.61 20.42 43.98
CA ALA A 443 41.06 19.13 43.46
C ALA A 443 42.22 18.56 44.30
N ARG A 444 42.21 17.25 44.56
CA ARG A 444 43.32 16.53 45.22
C ARG A 444 44.31 16.01 44.21
N HIS A 445 43.81 15.57 43.05
CA HIS A 445 44.61 15.05 41.94
C HIS A 445 44.26 15.77 40.66
N THR A 446 45.29 16.21 39.95
CA THR A 446 45.20 16.74 38.60
C THR A 446 46.14 15.94 37.71
N VAL A 447 45.61 15.23 36.71
CA VAL A 447 46.41 14.43 35.78
C VAL A 447 46.05 14.84 34.36
N ILE A 448 47.06 15.27 33.60
CA ILE A 448 46.97 15.44 32.15
C ILE A 448 48.08 14.58 31.54
N GLU A 449 47.72 13.43 30.99
CA GLU A 449 48.68 12.48 30.45
C GLU A 449 48.30 11.96 29.06
N ASP A 450 49.30 11.58 28.27
CA ASP A 450 49.12 10.90 26.99
C ASP A 450 48.14 11.62 26.05
N CYS A 451 48.29 12.94 25.93
CA CYS A 451 47.51 13.79 25.02
C CYS A 451 48.43 14.37 23.92
N PRO A 452 48.81 13.58 22.91
CA PRO A 452 49.89 13.94 21.97
C PRO A 452 49.58 15.16 21.10
N LYS A 453 48.31 15.48 20.84
CA LYS A 453 47.90 16.64 20.01
C LYS A 453 47.57 17.90 20.81
N LEU A 454 47.66 17.84 22.14
CA LEU A 454 47.29 18.97 23.00
C LEU A 454 48.25 20.13 22.76
N LYS A 455 47.72 21.27 22.32
CA LYS A 455 48.49 22.48 21.98
C LYS A 455 48.27 23.61 22.97
N TYR A 456 47.02 23.79 23.43
CA TYR A 456 46.61 24.94 24.21
C TYR A 456 45.96 24.51 25.51
N VAL A 457 46.51 24.98 26.62
CA VAL A 457 45.91 24.83 27.94
C VAL A 457 45.75 26.21 28.54
N SER A 458 44.52 26.59 28.87
CA SER A 458 44.19 27.85 29.50
C SER A 458 43.51 27.59 30.83
N MET A 459 44.02 28.20 31.89
CA MET A 459 43.51 28.06 33.25
C MET A 459 43.30 29.45 33.85
N GLY A 460 42.10 29.72 34.34
CA GLY A 460 41.72 30.97 35.01
C GLY A 460 42.35 31.16 36.39
N GLU A 461 41.87 32.16 37.13
CA GLU A 461 42.34 32.40 38.49
C GLU A 461 41.88 31.29 39.45
N ARG A 462 42.76 30.87 40.37
CA ARG A 462 42.47 29.85 41.41
C ARG A 462 41.99 28.49 40.89
N THR A 463 42.09 28.22 39.58
CA THR A 463 41.81 26.91 38.99
C THR A 463 42.80 25.88 39.53
N LEU A 464 42.33 24.66 39.85
CA LEU A 464 43.17 23.56 40.34
C LEU A 464 44.01 23.92 41.59
N ARG A 465 43.46 24.73 42.48
CA ARG A 465 44.08 25.07 43.78
C ARG A 465 44.03 23.84 44.72
N GLY A 466 45.07 23.64 45.51
CA GLY A 466 45.09 22.64 46.57
C GLY A 466 44.37 23.13 47.83
N VAL A 467 43.75 22.20 48.56
CA VAL A 467 43.11 22.48 49.85
C VAL A 467 44.17 22.97 50.86
N GLU A 468 43.85 23.93 51.74
CA GLU A 468 44.82 24.57 52.65
C GLU A 468 45.60 23.63 53.60
N LYS A 469 45.26 22.34 53.67
CA LYS A 469 45.91 21.32 54.52
C LYS A 469 46.47 20.11 53.77
N GLU A 470 46.17 19.96 52.48
CA GLU A 470 46.60 18.81 51.66
C GLU A 470 47.06 19.34 50.30
N SER A 471 48.29 19.01 49.89
CA SER A 471 48.81 19.46 48.60
C SER A 471 48.11 18.74 47.44
N CYS A 472 47.67 19.47 46.42
CA CYS A 472 47.17 18.87 45.17
C CYS A 472 48.34 18.26 44.39
N ASP A 473 48.27 16.99 44.04
CA ASP A 473 49.29 16.35 43.19
C ASP A 473 48.92 16.58 41.71
N VAL A 474 49.79 17.29 41.00
CA VAL A 474 49.62 17.65 39.58
C VAL A 474 50.64 16.88 38.75
N LEU A 475 50.17 16.03 37.84
CA LEU A 475 51.00 15.28 36.90
C LEU A 475 50.71 15.75 35.47
N LEU A 476 51.75 16.25 34.80
CA LEU A 476 51.72 16.59 33.37
C LEU A 476 52.71 15.68 32.65
N LYS A 477 52.20 14.72 31.87
CA LYS A 477 53.03 13.65 31.31
C LYS A 477 52.77 13.43 29.81
N ASN A 478 53.83 13.25 29.03
CA ASN A 478 53.74 12.92 27.60
C ASN A 478 52.89 13.92 26.80
N LEU A 479 53.23 15.22 26.88
CA LEU A 479 52.58 16.31 26.14
C LEU A 479 53.57 16.93 25.13
N PRO A 480 53.97 16.19 24.07
CA PRO A 480 55.07 16.57 23.19
C PRO A 480 54.80 17.83 22.36
N ASN A 481 53.53 18.09 22.00
CA ASN A 481 53.13 19.19 21.13
C ASN A 481 52.48 20.38 21.86
N LEU A 482 52.55 20.41 23.20
CA LEU A 482 52.03 21.54 23.97
C LEU A 482 52.78 22.81 23.56
N GLU A 483 52.07 23.82 23.06
CA GLU A 483 52.66 25.09 22.59
C GLU A 483 52.55 26.18 23.66
N VAL A 484 51.37 26.30 24.29
CA VAL A 484 51.06 27.37 25.25
C VAL A 484 50.28 26.81 26.42
N MET A 485 50.75 27.10 27.63
CA MET A 485 50.03 26.86 28.88
C MET A 485 49.94 28.18 29.65
N ASN A 486 48.74 28.75 29.73
CA ASN A 486 48.47 29.99 30.45
C ASN A 486 47.76 29.68 31.76
N CYS A 487 48.30 30.23 32.84
CA CYS A 487 47.78 30.03 34.19
C CYS A 487 47.49 31.39 34.82
N GLY A 488 46.24 31.59 35.23
CA GLY A 488 45.80 32.75 35.99
C GLY A 488 46.37 32.78 37.39
N LYS A 489 46.14 33.88 38.10
CA LYS A 489 46.67 34.10 39.45
C LYS A 489 46.14 33.04 40.42
N GLY A 490 47.05 32.43 41.20
CA GLY A 490 46.68 31.40 42.19
C GLY A 490 46.35 30.02 41.61
N CYS A 491 46.54 29.81 40.30
CA CYS A 491 46.50 28.47 39.71
C CYS A 491 47.64 27.62 40.30
N PHE A 492 47.35 26.36 40.69
CA PHE A 492 48.30 25.47 41.37
C PHE A 492 48.83 25.98 42.73
N GLU A 493 48.15 26.93 43.37
CA GLU A 493 48.47 27.31 44.75
C GLU A 493 48.29 26.07 45.66
N ASN A 494 49.27 25.78 46.52
CA ASN A 494 49.34 24.55 47.31
C ASN A 494 49.44 23.24 46.50
N ALA A 495 49.99 23.24 45.29
CA ALA A 495 50.17 22.02 44.49
C ALA A 495 51.63 21.51 44.44
N ARG A 496 51.80 20.19 44.30
CA ARG A 496 53.05 19.52 43.93
C ARG A 496 53.00 19.14 42.47
N ILE A 497 53.85 19.76 41.65
CA ILE A 497 53.83 19.58 40.19
C ILE A 497 54.95 18.64 39.75
N GLN A 498 54.59 17.58 39.03
CA GLN A 498 55.48 16.66 38.33
C GLN A 498 55.27 16.82 36.82
N VAL A 499 56.37 17.00 36.07
CA VAL A 499 56.34 17.18 34.62
C VAL A 499 57.29 16.17 33.97
N GLU A 500 56.75 15.34 33.08
CA GLU A 500 57.48 14.29 32.38
C GLU A 500 57.23 14.40 30.86
N ASN A 501 58.30 14.49 30.06
CA ASN A 501 58.19 14.51 28.59
C ASN A 501 57.26 15.63 28.01
N CYS A 502 57.43 16.86 28.51
CA CYS A 502 56.71 18.06 28.06
C CYS A 502 57.71 19.15 27.60
N PRO A 503 58.13 19.16 26.31
CA PRO A 503 59.25 19.97 25.81
C PRO A 503 59.07 21.49 25.99
N ALA A 504 57.85 22.01 25.87
CA ALA A 504 57.56 23.44 25.99
C ALA A 504 57.69 23.98 27.42
N LEU A 505 57.40 23.15 28.43
CA LEU A 505 57.54 23.53 29.84
C LEU A 505 59.00 23.54 30.31
N ASN A 506 59.89 22.86 29.57
CA ASN A 506 61.33 22.81 29.86
C ASN A 506 62.14 24.01 29.32
N ARG A 507 61.56 24.86 28.44
CA ARG A 507 62.23 26.03 27.83
C ARG A 507 61.57 27.36 28.26
N LYS A 508 61.76 27.74 29.54
CA LYS A 508 61.41 29.04 30.18
C LYS A 508 59.92 29.44 30.33
N LYS A 509 59.59 29.68 31.61
CA LYS A 509 58.58 30.58 32.22
C LYS A 509 57.09 30.34 31.90
N LEU A 510 56.38 29.77 32.87
CA LEU A 510 54.98 30.13 33.15
C LEU A 510 54.87 31.66 33.21
N THR A 511 54.17 32.27 32.26
CA THR A 511 53.88 33.70 32.27
C THR A 511 52.53 33.93 32.93
N SER A 512 52.52 34.53 34.12
CA SER A 512 51.30 35.07 34.73
C SER A 512 50.81 36.24 33.89
N SER A 513 49.66 36.11 33.26
CA SER A 513 48.96 37.21 32.58
C SER A 513 47.72 37.59 33.39
N THR A 514 47.40 38.89 33.42
CA THR A 514 46.28 39.49 34.17
C THR A 514 44.98 39.40 33.36
N GLU A 515 43.84 39.24 34.06
CA GLU A 515 42.48 39.05 33.50
C GLU A 515 42.08 40.04 32.39
N GLU A 516 42.58 41.28 32.41
CA GLU A 516 42.16 42.33 31.46
C GLU A 516 42.65 42.13 30.01
N ASP A 517 43.71 41.35 29.77
CA ASP A 517 44.21 41.09 28.40
C ASP A 517 43.42 39.97 27.67
N TRP A 518 42.69 39.15 28.41
CA TRP A 518 42.02 37.92 27.91
C TRP A 518 40.65 38.17 27.28
N GLU A 519 39.82 39.00 27.93
CA GLU A 519 38.53 39.47 27.40
C GLU A 519 38.71 40.24 26.08
N ALA A 520 39.80 41.02 25.96
CA ALA A 520 40.10 41.81 24.78
C ALA A 520 40.56 40.97 23.57
N TRP A 521 41.17 39.80 23.79
CA TRP A 521 41.60 38.87 22.73
C TRP A 521 40.43 38.03 22.19
N LEU A 522 39.57 37.52 23.07
CA LEU A 522 38.37 36.75 22.70
C LEU A 522 37.35 37.60 21.93
N VAL A 523 37.08 38.83 22.39
CA VAL A 523 36.09 39.73 21.77
C VAL A 523 36.54 40.27 20.42
N ARG A 524 37.85 40.47 20.20
CA ARG A 524 38.37 41.04 18.94
C ARG A 524 38.42 40.03 17.79
N ARG A 525 38.57 38.73 18.06
CA ARG A 525 38.67 37.70 17.01
C ARG A 525 37.31 37.07 16.64
N TRP A 526 36.34 37.09 17.56
CA TRP A 526 34.99 36.56 17.32
C TRP A 526 34.07 37.52 16.55
N LYS A 527 34.20 38.84 16.75
CA LYS A 527 33.26 39.83 16.16
C LYS A 527 33.37 40.01 14.65
N TRP A 528 34.49 39.64 14.02
CA TRP A 528 34.65 39.67 12.56
C TRP A 528 34.45 38.31 11.89
N LEU A 529 34.52 37.21 12.66
CA LEU A 529 34.21 35.87 12.14
C LEU A 529 32.71 35.64 12.01
N VAL A 530 31.88 36.01 13.01
CA VAL A 530 30.46 35.61 13.05
C VAL A 530 29.61 36.19 11.91
N LEU A 531 29.92 37.39 11.40
CA LEU A 531 29.11 38.03 10.35
C LEU A 531 29.56 37.68 8.91
N GLY A 532 30.85 37.34 8.73
CA GLY A 532 31.41 36.92 7.44
C GLY A 532 31.41 35.40 7.24
N LEU A 533 31.57 34.62 8.33
CA LEU A 533 31.52 33.16 8.27
C LEU A 533 30.10 32.65 8.06
N ALA A 534 29.02 33.25 8.54
CA ALA A 534 27.68 32.61 8.38
C ALA A 534 27.33 32.28 6.91
N VAL A 535 27.78 33.11 5.95
CA VAL A 535 27.59 32.89 4.50
C VAL A 535 28.67 31.98 3.92
N ALA A 536 29.92 32.06 4.40
CA ALA A 536 31.04 31.22 3.97
C ALA A 536 31.10 29.83 4.65
N VAL A 537 30.44 29.64 5.78
CA VAL A 537 30.31 28.44 6.61
C VAL A 537 29.14 27.61 6.13
N LEU A 538 28.11 28.17 5.50
CA LEU A 538 27.15 27.35 4.77
C LEU A 538 27.80 26.67 3.56
N VAL A 539 28.63 27.41 2.81
CA VAL A 539 29.42 26.84 1.69
C VAL A 539 30.58 25.98 2.20
N GLY A 540 31.19 26.38 3.32
CA GLY A 540 32.36 25.75 3.95
C GLY A 540 32.04 24.54 4.82
N ILE A 541 30.86 24.45 5.46
CA ILE A 541 30.38 23.26 6.18
C ILE A 541 30.00 22.19 5.18
N VAL A 542 29.35 22.54 4.07
CA VAL A 542 29.13 21.56 2.98
C VAL A 542 30.49 21.04 2.49
N SER A 543 31.47 21.92 2.31
CA SER A 543 32.84 21.53 1.91
C SER A 543 33.63 20.76 2.99
N LEU A 544 33.47 21.08 4.28
CA LEU A 544 34.18 20.47 5.41
C LEU A 544 33.52 19.15 5.83
N VAL A 545 32.20 19.01 5.70
CA VAL A 545 31.48 17.73 5.82
C VAL A 545 31.92 16.79 4.71
N ILE A 546 32.09 17.28 3.48
CA ILE A 546 32.68 16.50 2.39
C ILE A 546 34.12 16.07 2.75
N VAL A 547 34.95 16.94 3.34
CA VAL A 547 36.36 16.63 3.72
C VAL A 547 36.48 15.75 4.98
N LEU A 548 35.60 15.89 5.98
CA LEU A 548 35.59 15.07 7.19
C LEU A 548 34.98 13.69 6.93
N ASN A 549 33.90 13.60 6.14
CA ASN A 549 33.42 12.32 5.61
C ASN A 549 34.52 11.63 4.77
N ALA A 550 35.30 12.40 4.00
CA ALA A 550 36.45 11.86 3.30
C ALA A 550 37.54 11.32 4.25
N LYS A 551 37.76 11.93 5.43
CA LYS A 551 38.78 11.51 6.42
C LYS A 551 38.36 10.32 7.29
N GLU A 552 37.07 10.20 7.61
CA GLU A 552 36.49 9.04 8.31
C GLU A 552 36.45 7.81 7.39
N ARG A 553 36.01 7.98 6.14
CA ARG A 553 36.15 6.98 5.07
C ARG A 553 37.62 6.60 4.86
N ASP A 554 38.53 7.57 4.92
CA ASP A 554 39.97 7.32 4.81
C ASP A 554 40.51 6.50 6.00
N THR A 555 39.93 6.58 7.20
CA THR A 555 40.37 5.77 8.35
C THR A 555 39.82 4.35 8.29
N ALA A 556 38.53 4.19 7.97
CA ALA A 556 37.88 2.88 7.79
C ALA A 556 38.52 2.09 6.63
N ALA A 557 38.73 2.73 5.48
CA ALA A 557 39.38 2.11 4.34
C ALA A 557 40.84 1.71 4.63
N LYS A 558 41.54 2.41 5.53
CA LYS A 558 42.88 2.03 5.97
C LYS A 558 42.87 0.76 6.82
N GLU A 559 41.92 0.68 7.76
CA GLU A 559 41.74 -0.49 8.61
C GLU A 559 41.33 -1.72 7.80
N THR A 560 40.42 -1.55 6.83
CA THR A 560 40.05 -2.61 5.88
C THR A 560 41.28 -3.10 5.11
N ILE A 561 42.10 -2.21 4.55
CA ILE A 561 43.33 -2.60 3.82
C ILE A 561 44.31 -3.37 4.72
N ASP A 562 44.55 -2.91 5.95
CA ASP A 562 45.52 -3.55 6.84
C ASP A 562 45.04 -4.94 7.31
N LYS A 563 43.75 -5.09 7.60
CA LYS A 563 43.13 -6.41 7.89
C LYS A 563 43.10 -7.33 6.67
N LEU A 564 42.93 -6.77 5.46
CA LEU A 564 43.02 -7.53 4.21
C LEU A 564 44.44 -8.09 3.98
N LYS A 565 45.49 -7.31 4.27
CA LYS A 565 46.89 -7.79 4.16
C LYS A 565 47.14 -8.97 5.09
N GLU A 566 46.62 -8.91 6.31
CA GLU A 566 46.71 -10.01 7.28
C GLU A 566 45.97 -11.25 6.78
N CYS A 567 44.77 -11.07 6.22
CA CYS A 567 43.93 -12.19 5.77
C CYS A 567 44.41 -12.86 4.48
N LEU A 568 45.10 -12.12 3.61
CA LEU A 568 45.56 -12.60 2.31
C LEU A 568 46.96 -13.23 2.33
N ASN A 569 47.67 -13.26 3.46
CA ASN A 569 48.89 -14.06 3.71
C ASN A 569 49.95 -13.94 2.60
N GLY A 570 50.32 -12.72 2.24
CA GLY A 570 51.42 -12.43 1.30
C GLY A 570 51.01 -11.71 0.01
N THR A 571 49.73 -11.45 -0.23
CA THR A 571 49.31 -10.55 -1.31
C THR A 571 49.66 -9.10 -0.94
N GLU A 572 50.52 -8.47 -1.73
CA GLU A 572 50.90 -7.07 -1.54
C GLU A 572 49.75 -6.15 -1.96
N ILE A 573 49.02 -5.61 -0.99
CA ILE A 573 47.98 -4.59 -1.21
C ILE A 573 48.62 -3.20 -1.13
N HIS A 574 48.68 -2.52 -2.28
CA HIS A 574 49.19 -1.15 -2.42
C HIS A 574 48.11 -0.25 -3.03
N GLU A 575 48.14 1.05 -2.76
CA GLU A 575 47.14 2.02 -3.25
C GLU A 575 47.06 2.12 -4.79
N ASP A 576 48.10 1.67 -5.51
CA ASP A 576 48.18 1.66 -6.97
C ASP A 576 47.68 0.35 -7.62
N MET A 577 47.17 -0.59 -6.83
CA MET A 577 46.63 -1.86 -7.30
C MET A 577 45.45 -1.66 -8.24
N THR A 578 45.44 -2.41 -9.35
CA THR A 578 44.36 -2.39 -10.35
C THR A 578 43.44 -3.60 -10.28
N GLU A 579 43.86 -4.67 -9.60
CA GLU A 579 43.09 -5.89 -9.46
C GLU A 579 43.27 -6.46 -8.05
N LEU A 580 42.15 -6.66 -7.36
CA LEU A 580 42.11 -7.31 -6.05
C LEU A 580 41.42 -8.66 -6.19
N VAL A 581 42.18 -9.74 -6.06
CA VAL A 581 41.66 -11.10 -6.00
C VAL A 581 41.74 -11.62 -4.57
N VAL A 582 40.60 -12.05 -4.03
CA VAL A 582 40.48 -12.70 -2.72
C VAL A 582 40.25 -14.20 -2.94
N PRO A 583 41.26 -15.06 -2.70
CA PRO A 583 41.15 -16.48 -2.99
C PRO A 583 40.11 -17.20 -2.14
N SER A 584 39.70 -18.37 -2.62
CA SER A 584 38.67 -19.18 -1.99
C SER A 584 39.00 -19.52 -0.51
N ASN A 585 37.99 -19.53 0.35
CA ASN A 585 38.10 -19.84 1.80
C ASN A 585 38.98 -18.87 2.62
N ARG A 586 39.17 -17.63 2.16
CA ARG A 586 40.01 -16.63 2.85
C ARG A 586 39.17 -15.54 3.52
N CYS A 587 39.78 -14.91 4.53
CA CYS A 587 39.21 -13.75 5.23
C CYS A 587 37.87 -14.01 5.94
N ASN A 588 37.66 -15.24 6.42
CA ASN A 588 36.47 -15.63 7.20
C ASN A 588 36.68 -15.28 8.70
N ASN A 589 37.72 -15.81 9.36
CA ASN A 589 37.89 -15.66 10.82
C ASN A 589 38.52 -14.34 11.30
N ASN A 590 38.46 -13.27 10.52
CA ASN A 590 39.10 -12.00 10.86
C ASN A 590 38.03 -11.02 11.30
N SER A 591 38.34 -10.14 12.25
CA SER A 591 37.45 -9.11 12.81
C SER A 591 37.10 -7.99 11.80
N LEU A 592 36.84 -8.37 10.55
CA LEU A 592 36.57 -7.53 9.39
C LEU A 592 35.05 -7.46 9.20
N ASP A 593 34.36 -6.77 10.11
CA ASP A 593 32.90 -6.65 10.00
C ASP A 593 32.48 -5.78 8.81
N ASN A 594 33.32 -4.81 8.40
CA ASN A 594 33.02 -3.87 7.31
C ASN A 594 34.14 -3.84 6.27
N ILE A 595 33.80 -4.02 5.00
CA ILE A 595 34.70 -3.82 3.86
C ILE A 595 34.42 -2.46 3.24
N ASP A 596 35.36 -1.52 3.38
CA ASP A 596 35.43 -0.25 2.62
C ASP A 596 36.75 -0.22 1.84
N LEU A 597 36.67 -0.26 0.51
CA LEU A 597 37.83 -0.24 -0.38
C LEU A 597 38.15 1.15 -0.95
N GLY A 598 37.50 2.23 -0.48
CA GLY A 598 37.55 3.57 -1.08
C GLY A 598 38.94 4.22 -1.21
N ARG A 599 39.97 3.69 -0.54
CA ARG A 599 41.38 4.10 -0.72
C ARG A 599 42.04 3.52 -1.97
N LEU A 600 41.60 2.36 -2.46
CA LEU A 600 42.16 1.67 -3.62
C LEU A 600 41.55 2.22 -4.92
N LYS A 601 41.69 3.53 -5.15
CA LYS A 601 40.97 4.27 -6.20
C LYS A 601 41.30 3.84 -7.62
N LYS A 602 42.43 3.15 -7.83
CA LYS A 602 42.88 2.63 -9.12
C LYS A 602 42.40 1.20 -9.41
N LEU A 603 41.64 0.58 -8.50
CA LEU A 603 41.07 -0.73 -8.73
C LEU A 603 40.15 -0.69 -9.94
N LYS A 604 40.38 -1.61 -10.86
CA LYS A 604 39.57 -1.89 -12.04
C LYS A 604 38.78 -3.19 -11.89
N THR A 605 39.29 -4.15 -11.13
CA THR A 605 38.62 -5.43 -10.91
C THR A 605 38.74 -5.83 -9.44
N ILE A 606 37.61 -6.19 -8.84
CA ILE A 606 37.53 -6.88 -7.55
C ILE A 606 36.92 -8.24 -7.82
N GLU A 607 37.67 -9.29 -7.53
CA GLU A 607 37.23 -10.68 -7.64
C GLU A 607 37.36 -11.37 -6.29
N ILE A 608 36.24 -11.78 -5.73
CA ILE A 608 36.15 -12.55 -4.49
C ILE A 608 35.78 -13.97 -4.91
N GLU A 609 36.64 -14.94 -4.69
CA GLU A 609 36.37 -16.34 -5.02
C GLU A 609 35.46 -17.02 -3.97
N ASP A 610 35.09 -18.28 -4.22
CA ASP A 610 34.12 -19.04 -3.42
C ASP A 610 34.52 -19.17 -1.93
N ASN A 611 33.54 -19.03 -1.03
CA ASN A 611 33.67 -19.18 0.42
C ASN A 611 34.59 -18.16 1.09
N ALA A 612 34.89 -17.02 0.45
CA ALA A 612 35.62 -15.92 1.07
C ALA A 612 34.67 -14.93 1.77
N PHE A 613 35.16 -14.22 2.80
CA PHE A 613 34.41 -13.22 3.57
C PHE A 613 33.09 -13.70 4.20
N GLN A 614 33.02 -14.95 4.65
CA GLN A 614 31.79 -15.51 5.22
C GLN A 614 31.29 -14.75 6.47
N ASP A 615 32.20 -14.28 7.32
CA ASP A 615 31.86 -13.60 8.59
C ASP A 615 31.80 -12.06 8.50
N VAL A 616 31.82 -11.52 7.28
CA VAL A 616 31.74 -10.07 7.04
C VAL A 616 30.29 -9.61 7.10
N LEU A 617 30.03 -8.54 7.86
CA LEU A 617 28.69 -7.99 8.09
C LEU A 617 28.27 -7.00 7.00
N ASN A 618 29.15 -6.10 6.57
CA ASN A 618 28.80 -5.09 5.56
C ASN A 618 29.88 -4.99 4.47
N MET A 619 29.41 -4.90 3.23
CA MET A 619 30.25 -4.58 2.08
C MET A 619 29.77 -3.26 1.48
N LYS A 620 30.60 -2.22 1.58
CA LYS A 620 30.31 -0.91 1.01
C LYS A 620 31.42 -0.48 0.07
N LEU A 621 31.08 -0.35 -1.21
CA LEU A 621 31.96 0.21 -2.23
C LEU A 621 31.46 1.61 -2.59
N SER A 622 32.28 2.63 -2.29
CA SER A 622 31.94 4.03 -2.57
C SER A 622 33.10 4.76 -3.23
N GLY A 623 32.83 5.52 -4.30
CA GLY A 623 33.80 6.44 -4.90
C GLY A 623 34.98 5.78 -5.63
N LEU A 624 34.82 4.51 -6.06
CA LEU A 624 35.81 3.79 -6.85
C LEU A 624 35.63 4.10 -8.35
N ALA A 625 36.12 5.27 -8.75
CA ALA A 625 35.90 5.84 -10.08
C ALA A 625 36.43 4.98 -11.24
N ASP A 626 37.48 4.17 -11.03
CA ASP A 626 38.10 3.33 -12.06
C ASP A 626 37.60 1.87 -12.02
N LEU A 627 36.77 1.48 -11.04
CA LEU A 627 36.32 0.09 -10.89
C LEU A 627 35.45 -0.29 -12.08
N GLU A 628 35.82 -1.32 -12.83
CA GLU A 628 35.10 -1.79 -14.01
C GLU A 628 34.32 -3.08 -13.74
N ARG A 629 34.85 -3.99 -12.91
CA ARG A 629 34.22 -5.30 -12.62
C ARG A 629 34.25 -5.63 -11.13
N LEU A 630 33.11 -6.06 -10.61
CA LEU A 630 32.94 -6.63 -9.27
C LEU A 630 32.37 -8.04 -9.41
N ILE A 631 33.16 -9.04 -9.04
CA ILE A 631 32.79 -10.46 -9.10
C ILE A 631 32.87 -11.02 -7.68
N ILE A 632 31.78 -11.62 -7.22
CA ILE A 632 31.66 -12.27 -5.92
C ILE A 632 31.30 -13.73 -6.16
N GLY A 633 32.09 -14.63 -5.60
CA GLY A 633 31.95 -16.08 -5.72
C GLY A 633 30.78 -16.61 -4.90
N ARG A 634 30.68 -17.93 -4.82
CA ARG A 634 29.61 -18.61 -4.08
C ARG A 634 29.88 -18.64 -2.58
N ASN A 635 28.81 -18.68 -1.78
CA ASN A 635 28.85 -18.81 -0.32
C ASN A 635 29.74 -17.75 0.38
N SER A 636 29.77 -16.53 -0.16
CA SER A 636 30.49 -15.39 0.39
C SER A 636 29.53 -14.46 1.11
N PHE A 637 29.95 -13.79 2.18
CA PHE A 637 29.10 -12.89 2.97
C PHE A 637 27.84 -13.60 3.53
N MET A 638 28.06 -14.57 4.42
CA MET A 638 27.01 -15.45 4.97
C MET A 638 26.42 -14.93 6.29
N LYS A 639 26.79 -13.72 6.72
CA LYS A 639 26.37 -13.16 8.00
C LYS A 639 24.96 -12.56 7.92
N GLU A 640 24.17 -12.81 8.96
CA GLU A 640 22.80 -12.28 9.07
C GLU A 640 22.77 -10.76 9.27
N ASN A 641 21.73 -10.10 8.75
CA ASN A 641 21.44 -8.67 8.90
C ASN A 641 22.53 -7.74 8.34
N GLY A 642 23.25 -8.20 7.32
CA GLY A 642 24.27 -7.42 6.64
C GLY A 642 23.72 -6.47 5.57
N MET A 643 24.56 -5.52 5.15
CA MET A 643 24.28 -4.57 4.07
C MET A 643 25.28 -4.69 2.91
N PHE A 644 24.76 -4.81 1.69
CA PHE A 644 25.54 -4.67 0.45
C PHE A 644 25.22 -3.33 -0.22
N VAL A 645 26.24 -2.48 -0.40
CA VAL A 645 26.09 -1.13 -0.97
C VAL A 645 27.17 -0.89 -2.02
N VAL A 646 26.75 -0.51 -3.22
CA VAL A 646 27.61 0.07 -4.27
C VAL A 646 27.08 1.46 -4.60
N GLU A 647 27.85 2.50 -4.26
CA GLU A 647 27.48 3.90 -4.50
C GLU A 647 28.58 4.69 -5.22
N ASP A 648 28.22 5.62 -6.10
CA ASP A 648 29.14 6.58 -6.74
C ASP A 648 30.36 5.91 -7.43
N CYS A 649 30.13 4.83 -8.17
CA CYS A 649 31.17 4.07 -8.87
C CYS A 649 30.99 4.19 -10.40
N ASP A 650 31.50 5.29 -10.97
CA ASP A 650 31.17 5.74 -12.33
C ASP A 650 31.57 4.81 -13.47
N SER A 651 32.60 3.96 -13.29
CA SER A 651 33.13 3.09 -14.34
C SER A 651 32.68 1.64 -14.25
N VAL A 652 31.92 1.25 -13.22
CA VAL A 652 31.56 -0.16 -12.99
C VAL A 652 30.67 -0.59 -14.14
N LYS A 653 31.11 -1.61 -14.89
CA LYS A 653 30.39 -2.22 -16.01
C LYS A 653 29.71 -3.52 -15.60
N GLU A 654 30.32 -4.29 -14.71
CA GLU A 654 29.79 -5.60 -14.32
C GLU A 654 29.76 -5.75 -12.79
N ILE A 655 28.59 -6.15 -12.27
CA ILE A 655 28.43 -6.68 -10.91
C ILE A 655 27.87 -8.09 -11.05
N ARG A 656 28.62 -9.09 -10.58
CA ARG A 656 28.23 -10.50 -10.58
C ARG A 656 28.33 -11.07 -9.17
N ILE A 657 27.25 -11.64 -8.67
CA ILE A 657 27.16 -12.25 -7.35
C ILE A 657 26.87 -13.74 -7.51
N GLY A 658 27.68 -14.60 -6.89
CA GLY A 658 27.56 -16.05 -6.94
C GLY A 658 26.51 -16.59 -5.97
N ASP A 659 26.15 -17.86 -6.17
CA ASP A 659 25.11 -18.55 -5.41
C ASP A 659 25.36 -18.55 -3.88
N ASN A 660 24.27 -18.44 -3.12
CA ASN A 660 24.19 -18.38 -1.67
C ASN A 660 24.91 -17.19 -1.02
N SER A 661 25.47 -16.27 -1.81
CA SER A 661 26.15 -15.10 -1.27
C SER A 661 25.13 -14.06 -0.80
N PHE A 662 25.42 -13.39 0.32
CA PHE A 662 24.49 -12.42 0.94
C PHE A 662 23.11 -13.00 1.28
N LYS A 663 23.01 -14.30 1.51
CA LYS A 663 21.72 -15.00 1.71
C LYS A 663 20.85 -14.35 2.78
N ASP A 664 21.43 -14.04 3.93
CA ASP A 664 20.72 -13.51 5.11
C ASP A 664 20.94 -11.99 5.29
N TYR A 665 21.39 -11.30 4.24
CA TYR A 665 21.52 -9.84 4.25
C TYR A 665 20.15 -9.17 4.15
N SER A 666 19.97 -8.12 4.94
CA SER A 666 18.71 -7.36 5.02
C SER A 666 18.72 -6.09 4.17
N GLY A 667 19.85 -5.71 3.58
CA GLY A 667 19.86 -4.60 2.62
C GLY A 667 20.79 -4.77 1.43
N PHE A 668 20.30 -4.22 0.33
CA PHE A 668 20.89 -4.26 -1.00
C PHE A 668 20.67 -2.90 -1.66
N GLU A 669 21.74 -2.16 -1.96
CA GLU A 669 21.66 -0.86 -2.61
C GLU A 669 22.70 -0.72 -3.73
N VAL A 670 22.23 -0.33 -4.93
CA VAL A 670 23.07 0.07 -6.06
C VAL A 670 22.64 1.47 -6.49
N LYS A 671 23.45 2.49 -6.18
CA LYS A 671 23.11 3.91 -6.37
C LYS A 671 24.19 4.63 -7.17
N ASN A 672 23.80 5.51 -8.10
CA ASN A 672 24.75 6.31 -8.90
C ASN A 672 25.86 5.47 -9.57
N VAL A 673 25.48 4.42 -10.30
CA VAL A 673 26.41 3.56 -11.06
C VAL A 673 26.12 3.67 -12.56
N PRO A 674 26.41 4.83 -13.20
CA PRO A 674 25.92 5.17 -14.54
C PRO A 674 26.52 4.33 -15.67
N SER A 675 27.67 3.66 -15.45
CA SER A 675 28.29 2.80 -16.47
C SER A 675 27.95 1.32 -16.33
N LEU A 676 27.11 0.93 -15.37
CA LEU A 676 26.77 -0.48 -15.16
C LEU A 676 26.13 -1.01 -16.44
N GLU A 677 26.69 -2.09 -17.00
CA GLU A 677 26.23 -2.77 -18.23
C GLU A 677 25.55 -4.09 -17.88
N GLN A 678 26.01 -4.80 -16.84
CA GLN A 678 25.50 -6.10 -16.42
C GLN A 678 25.37 -6.20 -14.90
N LEU A 679 24.19 -6.59 -14.41
CA LEU A 679 23.91 -6.95 -13.02
C LEU A 679 23.39 -8.39 -12.96
N VAL A 680 24.17 -9.29 -12.38
CA VAL A 680 23.82 -10.71 -12.22
C VAL A 680 23.86 -11.07 -10.74
N ILE A 681 22.74 -11.55 -10.23
CA ILE A 681 22.59 -12.04 -8.86
C ILE A 681 22.35 -13.55 -8.94
N GLY A 682 23.14 -14.35 -8.21
CA GLY A 682 23.05 -15.80 -8.18
C GLY A 682 21.82 -16.33 -7.45
N ASN A 683 21.78 -17.63 -7.24
CA ASN A 683 20.70 -18.30 -6.52
C ASN A 683 20.81 -18.08 -5.01
N ASN A 684 19.69 -18.10 -4.27
CA ASN A 684 19.63 -18.01 -2.79
C ASN A 684 20.32 -16.76 -2.21
N CYS A 685 20.18 -15.61 -2.86
CA CYS A 685 20.80 -14.35 -2.43
C CYS A 685 19.75 -13.39 -1.84
N PHE A 686 20.14 -12.58 -0.86
CA PHE A 686 19.34 -11.44 -0.36
C PHE A 686 17.94 -11.80 0.14
N GLY A 687 17.77 -12.93 0.84
CA GLY A 687 16.47 -13.42 1.28
C GLY A 687 15.72 -12.44 2.19
N GLU A 688 16.44 -11.69 3.04
CA GLU A 688 15.86 -10.79 4.04
C GLU A 688 15.66 -9.33 3.55
N VAL A 689 15.89 -9.04 2.27
CA VAL A 689 15.73 -7.69 1.71
C VAL A 689 14.24 -7.38 1.43
N GLU A 690 13.76 -6.27 1.99
CA GLU A 690 12.37 -5.81 1.82
C GLU A 690 12.18 -4.93 0.57
N ASP A 691 13.14 -4.06 0.23
CA ASP A 691 12.98 -3.14 -0.91
C ASP A 691 14.13 -3.28 -1.91
N VAL A 692 13.78 -3.56 -3.16
CA VAL A 692 14.72 -3.62 -4.29
C VAL A 692 14.35 -2.53 -5.28
N SER A 693 15.20 -1.51 -5.36
CA SER A 693 14.98 -0.37 -6.26
C SER A 693 16.13 -0.20 -7.24
N LEU A 694 15.84 -0.48 -8.50
CA LEU A 694 16.75 -0.35 -9.64
C LEU A 694 16.29 0.83 -10.49
N ASN A 695 16.72 2.02 -10.12
CA ASN A 695 16.27 3.26 -10.76
C ASN A 695 17.40 3.95 -11.54
N GLN A 696 17.05 4.58 -12.66
CA GLN A 696 17.94 5.47 -13.43
C GLN A 696 19.22 4.79 -13.97
N LEU A 697 19.16 3.48 -14.24
CA LEU A 697 20.29 2.72 -14.80
C LEU A 697 20.46 3.05 -16.30
N LYS A 698 21.51 3.81 -16.64
CA LYS A 698 21.70 4.39 -17.98
C LYS A 698 22.40 3.51 -19.01
N LYS A 699 23.12 2.46 -18.57
CA LYS A 699 23.84 1.54 -19.48
C LYS A 699 23.53 0.06 -19.26
N VAL A 700 22.77 -0.30 -18.22
CA VAL A 700 22.55 -1.71 -17.87
C VAL A 700 21.73 -2.33 -18.96
N GLU A 701 22.25 -3.34 -19.65
CA GLU A 701 21.54 -4.05 -20.71
C GLU A 701 20.79 -5.28 -20.18
N THR A 702 21.35 -5.94 -19.16
CA THR A 702 20.79 -7.19 -18.61
C THR A 702 20.73 -7.11 -17.09
N VAL A 703 19.55 -7.40 -16.55
CA VAL A 703 19.30 -7.62 -15.11
C VAL A 703 18.86 -9.08 -14.94
N GLU A 704 19.68 -9.89 -14.29
CA GLU A 704 19.37 -11.29 -13.99
C GLU A 704 19.40 -11.56 -12.48
N VAL A 705 18.32 -12.15 -11.97
CA VAL A 705 18.20 -12.62 -10.59
C VAL A 705 18.03 -14.13 -10.62
N GLY A 706 18.88 -14.86 -9.90
CA GLY A 706 18.81 -16.32 -9.78
C GLY A 706 17.60 -16.80 -8.98
N GLU A 707 17.51 -18.10 -8.76
CA GLU A 707 16.40 -18.76 -8.06
C GLU A 707 16.46 -18.54 -6.54
N ASN A 708 15.30 -18.51 -5.88
CA ASN A 708 15.13 -18.38 -4.43
C ASN A 708 15.81 -17.14 -3.82
N SER A 709 15.92 -16.07 -4.60
CA SER A 709 16.54 -14.80 -4.20
C SER A 709 15.46 -13.77 -3.87
N PHE A 710 15.69 -12.90 -2.87
CA PHE A 710 14.72 -11.87 -2.45
C PHE A 710 13.34 -12.43 -2.03
N GLY A 711 13.30 -13.54 -1.30
CA GLY A 711 12.05 -14.28 -1.06
C GLY A 711 11.56 -14.40 0.39
N ASN A 712 12.39 -14.17 1.42
CA ASN A 712 12.00 -14.51 2.79
C ASN A 712 11.13 -13.43 3.46
N ARG A 713 11.22 -12.18 2.99
CA ARG A 713 10.46 -11.03 3.53
C ARG A 713 9.45 -10.49 2.53
N ALA A 714 8.38 -9.90 3.06
CA ALA A 714 7.44 -9.13 2.26
C ALA A 714 8.09 -7.83 1.81
N GLY A 715 7.95 -7.48 0.53
CA GLY A 715 8.76 -6.44 -0.07
C GLY A 715 8.24 -5.81 -1.35
N SER A 716 8.99 -4.84 -1.88
CA SER A 716 8.68 -4.13 -3.12
C SER A 716 9.84 -4.17 -4.12
N PHE A 717 9.51 -4.37 -5.40
CA PHE A 717 10.45 -4.32 -6.51
C PHE A 717 10.11 -3.17 -7.46
N SER A 718 11.12 -2.36 -7.84
CA SER A 718 10.98 -1.30 -8.83
C SER A 718 12.13 -1.31 -9.84
N LEU A 719 11.78 -1.23 -11.12
CA LEU A 719 12.68 -1.01 -12.26
C LEU A 719 12.17 0.20 -13.05
N VAL A 720 12.68 1.39 -12.70
CA VAL A 720 12.12 2.68 -13.18
C VAL A 720 13.20 3.58 -13.83
N ASP A 721 12.87 4.17 -14.98
CA ASP A 721 13.73 5.14 -15.71
C ASP A 721 15.08 4.54 -16.19
N CYS A 722 15.06 3.27 -16.59
CA CYS A 722 16.23 2.51 -17.02
C CYS A 722 16.33 2.44 -18.56
N ASP A 723 17.05 3.41 -19.16
CA ASP A 723 17.03 3.64 -20.61
C ASP A 723 17.70 2.54 -21.45
N ALA A 724 18.60 1.74 -20.85
CA ALA A 724 19.42 0.78 -21.58
C ALA A 724 19.02 -0.69 -21.40
N VAL A 725 18.13 -1.01 -20.44
CA VAL A 725 17.82 -2.39 -20.08
C VAL A 725 17.07 -3.04 -21.23
N LYS A 726 17.63 -4.13 -21.75
CA LYS A 726 17.09 -4.98 -22.82
C LYS A 726 16.53 -6.29 -22.28
N VAL A 727 17.11 -6.84 -21.22
CA VAL A 727 16.71 -8.15 -20.69
C VAL A 727 16.48 -8.06 -19.19
N PHE A 728 15.31 -8.49 -18.73
CA PHE A 728 14.98 -8.69 -17.33
C PHE A 728 14.63 -10.16 -17.08
N ARG A 729 15.48 -10.88 -16.34
CA ARG A 729 15.27 -12.29 -15.97
C ARG A 729 15.18 -12.48 -14.47
N VAL A 730 14.22 -13.27 -14.02
CA VAL A 730 14.02 -13.67 -12.62
C VAL A 730 13.92 -15.20 -12.56
N GLY A 731 14.74 -15.84 -11.75
CA GLY A 731 14.73 -17.28 -11.50
C GLY A 731 13.58 -17.71 -10.59
N ASN A 732 13.34 -19.02 -10.53
CA ASN A 732 12.24 -19.62 -9.77
C ASN A 732 12.24 -19.21 -8.28
N ASN A 733 11.04 -19.03 -7.71
CA ASN A 733 10.76 -18.67 -6.32
C ASN A 733 11.37 -17.35 -5.83
N SER A 734 11.88 -16.51 -6.73
CA SER A 734 12.44 -15.21 -6.39
C SER A 734 11.34 -14.16 -6.26
N PHE A 735 11.50 -13.22 -5.32
CA PHE A 735 10.46 -12.24 -4.99
C PHE A 735 9.11 -12.86 -4.59
N SER A 736 9.09 -14.11 -4.10
CA SER A 736 7.86 -14.87 -3.86
C SER A 736 6.90 -14.18 -2.88
N ASN A 737 7.42 -13.51 -1.85
CA ASN A 737 6.62 -12.79 -0.85
C ASN A 737 6.39 -11.31 -1.17
N TYR A 738 6.87 -10.80 -2.31
CA TYR A 738 6.76 -9.37 -2.64
C TYR A 738 5.33 -8.97 -2.99
N TYR A 739 4.92 -7.78 -2.53
CA TYR A 739 3.57 -7.21 -2.69
C TYR A 739 3.49 -6.12 -3.76
N ALA A 740 4.63 -5.68 -4.32
CA ALA A 740 4.67 -4.70 -5.41
C ALA A 740 5.76 -5.04 -6.44
N CYS A 741 5.44 -4.84 -7.72
CA CYS A 741 6.36 -4.94 -8.84
C CYS A 741 6.05 -3.81 -9.83
N GLU A 742 6.97 -2.87 -9.96
CA GLU A 742 6.84 -1.71 -10.85
C GLU A 742 7.91 -1.75 -11.94
N ILE A 743 7.48 -1.73 -13.21
CA ILE A 743 8.37 -1.63 -14.37
C ILE A 743 7.87 -0.45 -15.21
N GLN A 744 8.60 0.67 -15.20
CA GLN A 744 8.17 1.91 -15.84
C GLN A 744 9.33 2.62 -16.55
N ASN A 745 9.06 3.21 -17.72
CA ASN A 745 10.05 3.98 -18.48
C ASN A 745 11.33 3.17 -18.78
N VAL A 746 11.17 1.96 -19.33
CA VAL A 746 12.27 1.08 -19.75
C VAL A 746 12.21 0.89 -21.29
N PRO A 747 12.53 1.93 -22.07
CA PRO A 747 12.16 2.01 -23.50
C PRO A 747 12.85 0.97 -24.39
N LEU A 748 14.04 0.48 -24.00
CA LEU A 748 14.83 -0.51 -24.74
C LEU A 748 14.61 -1.96 -24.29
N LEU A 749 13.69 -2.22 -23.37
CA LEU A 749 13.42 -3.59 -22.87
C LEU A 749 12.93 -4.47 -24.01
N GLU A 750 13.61 -5.59 -24.28
CA GLU A 750 13.33 -6.58 -25.34
C GLU A 750 12.74 -7.88 -24.77
N LEU A 751 13.19 -8.34 -23.59
CA LEU A 751 12.76 -9.59 -22.98
C LEU A 751 12.41 -9.41 -21.50
N ILE A 752 11.23 -9.89 -21.10
CA ILE A 752 10.87 -10.16 -19.71
C ILE A 752 10.70 -11.67 -19.54
N GLU A 753 11.46 -12.27 -18.64
CA GLU A 753 11.40 -13.69 -18.31
C GLU A 753 11.32 -13.86 -16.78
N ILE A 754 10.17 -14.26 -16.29
CA ILE A 754 9.91 -14.52 -14.87
C ILE A 754 9.77 -16.03 -14.69
N GLY A 755 10.53 -16.61 -13.76
CA GLY A 755 10.48 -18.03 -13.41
C GLY A 755 9.19 -18.42 -12.69
N ASN A 756 9.16 -19.64 -12.15
CA ASN A 756 8.02 -20.18 -11.43
C ASN A 756 7.92 -19.59 -10.01
N GLY A 757 6.73 -19.49 -9.42
CA GLY A 757 6.53 -19.12 -8.00
C GLY A 757 7.02 -17.72 -7.62
N CYS A 758 7.10 -16.80 -8.58
CA CYS A 758 7.60 -15.43 -8.37
C CYS A 758 6.46 -14.44 -8.11
N PHE A 759 6.71 -13.40 -7.31
CA PHE A 759 5.79 -12.27 -7.13
C PHE A 759 4.38 -12.63 -6.62
N GLY A 760 4.26 -13.54 -5.64
CA GLY A 760 2.98 -14.10 -5.19
C GLY A 760 1.95 -13.07 -4.70
N ASN A 761 2.37 -11.96 -4.07
CA ASN A 761 1.44 -10.99 -3.49
C ASN A 761 1.24 -9.72 -4.32
N VAL A 762 1.67 -9.70 -5.58
CA VAL A 762 1.60 -8.50 -6.43
C VAL A 762 0.19 -8.37 -7.05
N PRO A 763 -0.55 -7.28 -6.78
CA PRO A 763 -1.89 -7.09 -7.32
C PRO A 763 -1.89 -6.65 -8.79
N LYS A 764 -0.83 -5.99 -9.26
CA LYS A 764 -0.81 -5.39 -10.60
C LYS A 764 0.53 -5.54 -11.27
N LEU A 765 0.50 -5.94 -12.54
CA LEU A 765 1.64 -5.91 -13.46
C LEU A 765 1.22 -5.18 -14.73
N ALA A 766 1.81 -4.02 -14.97
CA ALA A 766 1.49 -3.16 -16.12
C ALA A 766 2.71 -2.89 -16.98
N LEU A 767 2.65 -3.31 -18.24
CA LEU A 767 3.65 -3.08 -19.27
C LEU A 767 3.03 -2.15 -20.31
N VAL A 768 3.32 -0.85 -20.18
CA VAL A 768 2.70 0.20 -20.98
C VAL A 768 3.76 0.95 -21.78
N SER A 769 3.53 1.14 -23.08
CA SER A 769 4.41 1.92 -23.97
C SER A 769 5.84 1.35 -24.07
N MET A 770 6.00 0.03 -23.97
CA MET A 770 7.32 -0.62 -24.08
C MET A 770 7.72 -0.76 -25.55
N SER A 771 8.47 0.22 -26.05
CA SER A 771 8.72 0.40 -27.49
C SER A 771 9.58 -0.68 -28.16
N LYS A 772 10.36 -1.42 -27.36
CA LYS A 772 11.29 -2.47 -27.82
C LYS A 772 10.94 -3.88 -27.37
N LEU A 773 9.91 -4.04 -26.55
CA LEU A 773 9.60 -5.33 -25.92
C LEU A 773 9.18 -6.32 -26.99
N ASP A 774 9.85 -7.46 -27.04
CA ASP A 774 9.68 -8.54 -28.02
C ASP A 774 9.00 -9.76 -27.39
N ARG A 775 9.45 -10.20 -26.21
CA ARG A 775 8.96 -11.43 -25.58
C ARG A 775 8.59 -11.25 -24.11
N ILE A 776 7.45 -11.80 -23.73
CA ILE A 776 6.96 -11.85 -22.35
C ILE A 776 6.79 -13.32 -21.96
N LEU A 777 7.61 -13.81 -21.04
CA LEU A 777 7.60 -15.19 -20.57
C LEU A 777 7.37 -15.19 -19.05
N ILE A 778 6.25 -15.75 -18.60
CA ILE A 778 5.91 -15.91 -17.18
C ILE A 778 5.83 -17.39 -16.86
N GLY A 779 6.56 -17.84 -15.84
CA GLY A 779 6.59 -19.22 -15.36
C GLY A 779 5.30 -19.65 -14.66
N GLU A 780 5.31 -20.84 -14.08
CA GLU A 780 4.19 -21.45 -13.37
C GLU A 780 4.00 -20.84 -11.97
N ASP A 781 2.77 -20.76 -11.47
CA ASP A 781 2.41 -20.26 -10.14
C ASP A 781 2.96 -18.85 -9.80
N SER A 782 3.26 -18.04 -10.83
CA SER A 782 3.77 -16.68 -10.69
C SER A 782 2.65 -15.66 -10.67
N PHE A 783 2.81 -14.60 -9.89
CA PHE A 783 1.77 -13.58 -9.63
C PHE A 783 0.49 -14.16 -9.00
N THR A 784 0.62 -15.22 -8.20
CA THR A 784 -0.50 -15.96 -7.61
C THR A 784 -0.74 -15.58 -6.15
N ARG A 785 -1.90 -14.98 -5.89
CA ARG A 785 -2.26 -14.33 -4.61
C ARG A 785 -3.06 -15.21 -3.66
N LEU A 786 -3.10 -16.52 -3.90
CA LEU A 786 -3.87 -17.49 -3.12
C LEU A 786 -2.92 -18.59 -2.63
N ASP A 787 -3.01 -18.92 -1.33
CA ASP A 787 -2.28 -20.06 -0.76
C ASP A 787 -2.74 -21.36 -1.43
N LEU A 788 -1.87 -21.95 -2.25
CA LEU A 788 -2.10 -23.20 -2.97
C LEU A 788 -2.35 -24.39 -2.01
N GLU A 789 -1.95 -24.32 -0.73
CA GLU A 789 -2.22 -25.41 0.23
C GLU A 789 -3.70 -25.59 0.58
N ALA A 790 -4.59 -24.65 0.21
CA ALA A 790 -6.04 -24.74 0.40
C ALA A 790 -6.79 -25.34 -0.82
N PHE A 791 -6.15 -26.20 -1.61
CA PHE A 791 -6.74 -26.87 -2.78
C PHE A 791 -7.91 -27.78 -2.41
N SER A 792 -9.11 -27.19 -2.38
CA SER A 792 -10.37 -27.87 -2.64
C SER A 792 -11.11 -27.06 -3.69
N PHE A 793 -11.53 -27.73 -4.78
CA PHE A 793 -12.29 -27.14 -5.89
C PHE A 793 -13.56 -26.38 -5.46
N GLN A 794 -13.95 -26.49 -4.18
CA GLN A 794 -15.13 -25.88 -3.59
C GLN A 794 -14.87 -24.51 -2.93
N LEU A 795 -13.61 -24.06 -2.81
CA LEU A 795 -13.21 -22.80 -2.15
C LEU A 795 -12.68 -21.70 -3.10
N LEU A 796 -12.57 -21.97 -4.41
CA LEU A 796 -12.15 -21.00 -5.44
C LEU A 796 -13.10 -19.81 -5.63
N PHE A 797 -14.25 -19.78 -4.93
CA PHE A 797 -15.35 -18.83 -5.16
C PHE A 797 -15.38 -17.61 -4.23
N SER A 798 -14.41 -17.40 -3.32
CA SER A 798 -14.62 -16.41 -2.25
C SER A 798 -13.46 -15.47 -1.88
N VAL A 799 -12.50 -15.21 -2.77
CA VAL A 799 -11.42 -14.25 -2.45
C VAL A 799 -11.31 -13.17 -3.53
N ALA A 800 -12.08 -12.10 -3.36
CA ALA A 800 -11.82 -10.82 -3.99
C ALA A 800 -11.06 -9.94 -2.99
N SER A 801 -9.83 -9.59 -3.32
CA SER A 801 -8.97 -8.69 -2.55
C SER A 801 -9.15 -7.23 -3.00
N GLU A 802 -8.90 -6.28 -2.11
CA GLU A 802 -9.00 -4.83 -2.35
C GLU A 802 -8.09 -4.34 -3.51
N GLY A 803 -8.67 -3.59 -4.47
CA GLY A 803 -8.03 -3.02 -5.67
C GLY A 803 -8.06 -3.95 -6.91
N MET A 804 -8.32 -3.40 -8.12
CA MET A 804 -8.38 -4.22 -9.36
C MET A 804 -7.04 -4.88 -9.62
N SER A 805 -6.96 -6.17 -9.32
CA SER A 805 -5.81 -6.93 -9.72
C SER A 805 -5.82 -7.11 -11.22
N SER A 806 -4.77 -6.63 -11.87
CA SER A 806 -4.77 -6.51 -13.32
C SER A 806 -3.41 -6.79 -13.93
N PHE A 807 -3.45 -7.57 -15.01
CA PHE A 807 -2.33 -7.75 -15.91
C PHE A 807 -2.61 -6.97 -17.19
N LEU A 808 -1.75 -5.98 -17.49
CA LEU A 808 -1.94 -5.05 -18.60
C LEU A 808 -0.71 -5.04 -19.50
N VAL A 809 -0.91 -5.33 -20.79
CA VAL A 809 0.07 -5.10 -21.85
C VAL A 809 -0.54 -4.14 -22.86
N LYS A 810 -0.01 -2.93 -22.95
CA LYS A 810 -0.62 -1.88 -23.77
C LYS A 810 0.40 -1.02 -24.51
N ASP A 811 0.11 -0.73 -25.77
CA ASP A 811 0.94 0.14 -26.62
C ASP A 811 2.40 -0.38 -26.74
N CYS A 812 2.56 -1.70 -26.83
CA CYS A 812 3.86 -2.38 -26.96
C CYS A 812 4.03 -2.90 -28.41
N PRO A 813 4.54 -2.09 -29.34
CA PRO A 813 4.41 -2.35 -30.77
C PRO A 813 5.21 -3.55 -31.30
N LEU A 814 6.25 -4.00 -30.60
CA LEU A 814 7.18 -5.02 -31.08
C LEU A 814 7.02 -6.39 -30.41
N VAL A 815 6.07 -6.55 -29.47
CA VAL A 815 5.94 -7.84 -28.76
C VAL A 815 5.45 -8.87 -29.78
N THR A 816 6.22 -9.94 -29.98
CA THR A 816 5.92 -11.04 -30.91
C THR A 816 5.35 -12.26 -30.21
N GLU A 817 5.72 -12.48 -28.95
CA GLU A 817 5.36 -13.68 -28.19
C GLU A 817 5.02 -13.37 -26.73
N MET A 818 3.90 -13.96 -26.27
CA MET A 818 3.53 -13.99 -24.86
C MET A 818 3.20 -15.41 -24.41
N ARG A 819 3.91 -15.89 -23.37
CA ARG A 819 3.66 -17.19 -22.74
C ARG A 819 3.45 -17.05 -21.23
N VAL A 820 2.44 -17.73 -20.70
CA VAL A 820 2.13 -17.79 -19.26
C VAL A 820 2.02 -19.24 -18.81
N GLY A 821 2.80 -19.64 -17.81
CA GLY A 821 2.83 -21.00 -17.24
C GLY A 821 1.62 -21.32 -16.36
N PHE A 822 1.42 -22.61 -16.07
CA PHE A 822 0.33 -23.14 -15.25
C PHE A 822 0.08 -22.37 -13.95
N GLY A 823 -1.17 -22.17 -13.56
CA GLY A 823 -1.52 -21.66 -12.22
C GLY A 823 -1.13 -20.21 -11.94
N SER A 824 -0.69 -19.45 -12.94
CA SER A 824 -0.26 -18.06 -12.78
C SER A 824 -1.41 -17.06 -12.79
N PHE A 825 -1.21 -15.91 -12.13
CA PHE A 825 -2.20 -14.84 -12.00
C PHE A 825 -3.52 -15.25 -11.32
N LEU A 826 -3.48 -16.20 -10.38
CA LEU A 826 -4.65 -16.50 -9.55
C LEU A 826 -4.98 -15.33 -8.61
N GLY A 827 -6.25 -14.95 -8.57
CA GLY A 827 -6.72 -13.77 -7.84
C GLY A 827 -6.58 -12.45 -8.63
N TYR A 828 -6.31 -12.52 -9.94
CA TYR A 828 -6.43 -11.38 -10.85
C TYR A 828 -7.87 -11.19 -11.32
N GLU A 829 -8.32 -9.95 -11.47
CA GLU A 829 -9.67 -9.61 -11.93
C GLU A 829 -9.71 -9.34 -13.44
N GLU A 830 -8.62 -8.82 -14.02
CA GLU A 830 -8.56 -8.43 -15.44
C GLU A 830 -7.22 -8.75 -16.12
N CYS A 831 -7.30 -9.26 -17.34
CA CYS A 831 -6.18 -9.40 -18.28
C CYS A 831 -6.47 -8.57 -19.54
N VAL A 832 -5.64 -7.58 -19.83
CA VAL A 832 -5.85 -6.67 -20.97
C VAL A 832 -4.61 -6.64 -21.85
N ILE A 833 -4.79 -6.97 -23.13
CA ILE A 833 -3.79 -6.85 -24.18
C ILE A 833 -4.40 -5.95 -25.27
N ASP A 834 -3.90 -4.72 -25.38
CA ASP A 834 -4.45 -3.67 -26.23
C ASP A 834 -3.37 -2.99 -27.06
N ASN A 835 -3.58 -2.92 -28.38
CA ASN A 835 -2.69 -2.22 -29.31
C ASN A 835 -1.25 -2.78 -29.31
N VAL A 836 -1.13 -4.09 -29.56
CA VAL A 836 0.14 -4.83 -29.65
C VAL A 836 0.27 -5.41 -31.08
N PRO A 837 0.60 -4.57 -32.08
CA PRO A 837 0.48 -4.90 -33.49
C PRO A 837 1.40 -6.00 -34.04
N SER A 838 2.49 -6.35 -33.35
CA SER A 838 3.42 -7.39 -33.80
C SER A 838 3.20 -8.76 -33.13
N LEU A 839 2.18 -8.89 -32.27
CA LEU A 839 1.98 -10.10 -31.46
C LEU A 839 1.48 -11.25 -32.33
N GLU A 840 2.29 -12.30 -32.46
CA GLU A 840 2.01 -13.45 -33.33
C GLU A 840 1.37 -14.63 -32.58
N VAL A 841 1.81 -14.85 -31.33
CA VAL A 841 1.44 -16.00 -30.50
C VAL A 841 1.13 -15.57 -29.06
N ILE A 842 -0.01 -16.05 -28.56
CA ILE A 842 -0.36 -16.02 -27.14
C ILE A 842 -0.62 -17.45 -26.69
N GLU A 843 0.13 -17.91 -25.69
CA GLU A 843 -0.06 -19.20 -25.03
C GLU A 843 -0.25 -19.00 -23.52
N ILE A 844 -1.41 -19.37 -23.01
CA ILE A 844 -1.74 -19.31 -21.58
C ILE A 844 -1.94 -20.73 -21.06
N GLY A 845 -1.22 -21.09 -20.00
CA GLY A 845 -1.27 -22.41 -19.39
C GLY A 845 -2.59 -22.72 -18.69
N SER A 846 -2.73 -23.96 -18.21
CA SER A 846 -3.93 -24.40 -17.48
C SER A 846 -4.05 -23.67 -16.13
N SER A 847 -5.28 -23.52 -15.63
CA SER A 847 -5.59 -22.88 -14.34
C SER A 847 -5.05 -21.45 -14.17
N CYS A 848 -4.75 -20.75 -15.26
CA CYS A 848 -4.32 -19.35 -15.21
C CYS A 848 -5.54 -18.41 -15.19
N PHE A 849 -5.41 -17.25 -14.53
CA PHE A 849 -6.43 -16.19 -14.56
C PHE A 849 -7.85 -16.69 -14.20
N VAL A 850 -7.98 -17.61 -13.24
CA VAL A 850 -9.28 -18.11 -12.79
C VAL A 850 -10.08 -16.96 -12.17
N SER A 851 -11.33 -16.81 -12.60
CA SER A 851 -12.25 -15.71 -12.32
C SER A 851 -11.86 -14.34 -12.91
N SER A 852 -10.81 -14.26 -13.74
CA SER A 852 -10.44 -13.02 -14.41
C SER A 852 -11.25 -12.79 -15.69
N SER A 853 -11.52 -11.54 -16.02
CA SER A 853 -11.98 -11.14 -17.36
C SER A 853 -10.80 -10.95 -18.32
N ILE A 854 -11.02 -11.11 -19.62
CA ILE A 854 -10.00 -10.89 -20.65
C ILE A 854 -10.45 -9.90 -21.74
N LYS A 855 -9.50 -9.09 -22.21
CA LYS A 855 -9.64 -8.21 -23.36
C LYS A 855 -8.43 -8.33 -24.29
N LEU A 856 -8.65 -8.85 -25.49
CA LEU A 856 -7.67 -8.87 -26.58
C LEU A 856 -8.18 -7.92 -27.67
N ILE A 857 -7.51 -6.77 -27.84
CA ILE A 857 -7.98 -5.69 -28.71
C ILE A 857 -6.83 -5.22 -29.62
N ASN A 858 -7.09 -5.10 -30.92
CA ASN A 858 -6.15 -4.54 -31.90
C ASN A 858 -4.83 -5.33 -32.00
N LEU A 859 -4.92 -6.62 -32.34
CA LEU A 859 -3.76 -7.51 -32.55
C LEU A 859 -3.74 -7.99 -34.02
N PRO A 860 -3.38 -7.12 -34.98
CA PRO A 860 -3.49 -7.38 -36.42
C PRO A 860 -2.75 -8.60 -36.95
N VAL A 861 -1.64 -9.03 -36.34
CA VAL A 861 -0.81 -10.16 -36.84
C VAL A 861 -0.92 -11.44 -36.02
N LEU A 862 -1.78 -11.47 -34.99
CA LEU A 862 -1.95 -12.66 -34.16
C LEU A 862 -2.45 -13.82 -35.01
N THR A 863 -1.71 -14.93 -35.06
CA THR A 863 -2.01 -16.07 -35.96
C THR A 863 -2.64 -17.25 -35.23
N ALA A 864 -2.23 -17.47 -33.97
CA ALA A 864 -2.68 -18.56 -33.12
C ALA A 864 -2.86 -18.09 -31.67
N LEU A 865 -3.90 -18.62 -31.04
CA LEU A 865 -4.25 -18.34 -29.66
C LEU A 865 -4.54 -19.67 -28.95
N SER A 866 -3.84 -19.94 -27.84
CA SER A 866 -3.99 -21.18 -27.09
C SER A 866 -4.18 -20.92 -25.60
N PHE A 867 -5.18 -21.57 -25.02
CA PHE A 867 -5.53 -21.52 -23.61
C PHE A 867 -5.53 -22.94 -23.03
N GLY A 868 -4.91 -23.15 -21.88
CA GLY A 868 -4.90 -24.43 -21.17
C GLY A 868 -6.23 -24.71 -20.46
N SER A 869 -6.38 -25.93 -19.94
CA SER A 869 -7.60 -26.34 -19.24
C SER A 869 -7.86 -25.44 -18.02
N HIS A 870 -9.13 -25.10 -17.74
CA HIS A 870 -9.55 -24.25 -16.62
C HIS A 870 -9.00 -22.80 -16.63
N SER A 871 -8.26 -22.36 -17.65
CA SER A 871 -7.83 -20.96 -17.72
C SER A 871 -9.02 -20.04 -17.97
N PHE A 872 -9.11 -18.90 -17.28
CA PHE A 872 -10.28 -18.01 -17.33
C PHE A 872 -11.61 -18.73 -16.98
N MET A 873 -11.57 -19.83 -16.23
CA MET A 873 -12.77 -20.43 -15.64
C MET A 873 -13.42 -19.42 -14.70
N ASN A 874 -14.75 -19.40 -14.63
CA ASN A 874 -15.54 -18.46 -13.86
C ASN A 874 -15.35 -16.98 -14.27
N CYS A 875 -14.90 -16.71 -15.50
CA CYS A 875 -14.80 -15.34 -16.03
C CYS A 875 -16.19 -14.69 -16.19
N THR A 876 -16.23 -13.36 -16.08
CA THR A 876 -17.44 -12.57 -16.33
C THR A 876 -17.46 -11.96 -17.72
N HIS A 877 -16.31 -11.47 -18.22
CA HIS A 877 -16.23 -10.85 -19.53
C HIS A 877 -15.06 -11.41 -20.36
N ALA A 878 -15.32 -11.74 -21.62
CA ALA A 878 -14.28 -12.04 -22.60
C ALA A 878 -14.51 -11.25 -23.89
N LEU A 879 -13.51 -10.47 -24.30
CA LEU A 879 -13.54 -9.63 -25.50
C LEU A 879 -12.37 -9.97 -26.42
N PHE A 880 -12.69 -10.33 -27.66
CA PHE A 880 -11.76 -10.57 -28.76
C PHE A 880 -12.15 -9.65 -29.92
N GLU A 881 -11.41 -8.56 -30.14
CA GLU A 881 -11.77 -7.54 -31.12
C GLU A 881 -10.59 -7.12 -31.98
N ASN A 882 -10.81 -7.06 -33.30
CA ASN A 882 -9.82 -6.65 -34.30
C ASN A 882 -8.57 -7.56 -34.32
N LEU A 883 -8.78 -8.86 -34.59
CA LEU A 883 -7.70 -9.85 -34.78
C LEU A 883 -7.78 -10.46 -36.20
N PRO A 884 -7.52 -9.66 -37.26
CA PRO A 884 -7.81 -10.02 -38.66
C PRO A 884 -7.03 -11.21 -39.23
N LEU A 885 -5.83 -11.51 -38.73
CA LEU A 885 -5.01 -12.63 -39.21
C LEU A 885 -5.11 -13.91 -38.37
N LEU A 886 -5.96 -13.91 -37.31
CA LEU A 886 -6.13 -15.06 -36.44
C LEU A 886 -6.80 -16.20 -37.20
N THR A 887 -6.17 -17.39 -37.20
CA THR A 887 -6.67 -18.56 -37.95
C THR A 887 -7.23 -19.66 -37.05
N THR A 888 -6.65 -19.83 -35.85
CA THR A 888 -6.99 -20.92 -34.94
C THR A 888 -7.04 -20.42 -33.50
N ILE A 889 -8.09 -20.83 -32.77
CA ILE A 889 -8.18 -20.70 -31.31
C ILE A 889 -8.33 -22.10 -30.71
N HIS A 890 -7.43 -22.45 -29.79
CA HIS A 890 -7.47 -23.69 -29.02
C HIS A 890 -7.81 -23.40 -27.56
N PHE A 891 -8.90 -24.00 -27.09
CA PHE A 891 -9.35 -23.94 -25.71
C PHE A 891 -9.09 -25.30 -25.05
N GLY A 892 -8.41 -25.32 -23.90
CA GLY A 892 -8.33 -26.52 -23.06
C GLY A 892 -9.65 -26.76 -22.32
N MET A 893 -9.81 -27.97 -21.77
CA MET A 893 -11.00 -28.36 -21.03
C MET A 893 -11.43 -27.31 -19.99
N ASP A 894 -12.65 -26.81 -20.16
CA ASP A 894 -13.39 -25.89 -19.27
C ASP A 894 -12.76 -24.49 -19.13
N SER A 895 -11.81 -24.17 -20.01
CA SER A 895 -11.38 -22.79 -20.19
C SER A 895 -12.57 -21.93 -20.65
N PHE A 896 -12.69 -20.71 -20.13
CA PHE A 896 -13.83 -19.83 -20.41
C PHE A 896 -15.20 -20.43 -20.08
N ALA A 897 -15.29 -21.33 -19.10
CA ALA A 897 -16.57 -21.63 -18.46
C ALA A 897 -17.02 -20.39 -17.67
N PHE A 898 -17.94 -19.60 -18.22
CA PHE A 898 -18.41 -18.36 -17.59
C PHE A 898 -19.07 -18.61 -16.23
N SER A 899 -19.03 -17.60 -15.36
CA SER A 899 -19.69 -17.66 -14.06
C SER A 899 -21.20 -17.87 -14.20
N GLU A 900 -21.86 -18.39 -13.16
CA GLU A 900 -23.32 -18.54 -13.11
C GLU A 900 -24.07 -17.20 -12.90
N GLN A 901 -23.35 -16.07 -12.93
CA GLN A 901 -23.95 -14.75 -12.76
C GLN A 901 -24.66 -14.32 -14.06
N THR A 902 -25.72 -13.53 -13.93
CA THR A 902 -26.51 -13.07 -15.09
C THR A 902 -25.86 -11.96 -15.91
N ASN A 903 -24.76 -11.36 -15.43
CA ASN A 903 -24.05 -10.27 -16.09
C ASN A 903 -22.73 -10.75 -16.74
N THR A 904 -22.79 -11.83 -17.50
CA THR A 904 -21.65 -12.36 -18.23
C THR A 904 -21.72 -12.00 -19.72
N SER A 905 -20.57 -11.68 -20.33
CA SER A 905 -20.54 -11.28 -21.74
C SER A 905 -19.37 -11.89 -22.53
N LEU A 906 -19.68 -12.46 -23.69
CA LEU A 906 -18.71 -12.85 -24.70
C LEU A 906 -18.85 -11.96 -25.94
N VAL A 907 -17.76 -11.31 -26.35
CA VAL A 907 -17.70 -10.51 -27.58
C VAL A 907 -16.55 -11.01 -28.45
N MET A 908 -16.87 -11.41 -29.68
CA MET A 908 -15.89 -11.75 -30.71
C MET A 908 -16.23 -10.99 -31.99
N ARG A 909 -15.42 -10.00 -32.35
CA ARG A 909 -15.68 -9.10 -33.48
C ARG A 909 -14.45 -8.94 -34.36
N ASN A 910 -14.66 -8.97 -35.68
CA ASN A 910 -13.63 -8.71 -36.69
C ASN A 910 -12.48 -9.73 -36.63
N LEU A 911 -12.81 -11.00 -36.89
CA LEU A 911 -11.88 -12.13 -37.00
C LEU A 911 -12.05 -12.83 -38.38
N PRO A 912 -11.87 -12.11 -39.51
CA PRO A 912 -12.23 -12.58 -40.85
C PRO A 912 -11.55 -13.85 -41.34
N LEU A 913 -10.33 -14.15 -40.90
CA LEU A 913 -9.56 -15.33 -41.31
C LEU A 913 -9.65 -16.51 -40.34
N LEU A 914 -10.45 -16.41 -39.28
CA LEU A 914 -10.58 -17.47 -38.29
C LEU A 914 -11.25 -18.71 -38.91
N THR A 915 -10.52 -19.82 -39.01
CA THR A 915 -11.00 -21.08 -39.61
C THR A 915 -11.35 -22.14 -38.58
N THR A 916 -10.71 -22.10 -37.40
CA THR A 916 -10.77 -23.19 -36.42
C THR A 916 -10.98 -22.66 -35.00
N ILE A 917 -12.02 -23.16 -34.31
CA ILE A 917 -12.22 -23.00 -32.86
C ILE A 917 -12.47 -24.38 -32.27
N ILE A 918 -11.60 -24.86 -31.39
CA ILE A 918 -11.72 -26.22 -30.84
C ILE A 918 -11.49 -26.25 -29.33
N THR A 919 -12.23 -27.14 -28.66
CA THR A 919 -12.02 -27.56 -27.27
C THR A 919 -12.08 -29.09 -27.15
N GLU A 920 -11.76 -29.61 -25.97
CA GLU A 920 -11.80 -31.03 -25.62
C GLU A 920 -13.25 -31.57 -25.51
N GLU A 921 -13.44 -32.87 -25.75
CA GLU A 921 -14.76 -33.51 -25.63
C GLU A 921 -15.31 -33.39 -24.19
N GLY A 922 -16.59 -33.01 -24.06
CA GLY A 922 -17.24 -32.82 -22.77
C GLY A 922 -16.99 -31.47 -22.10
N SER A 923 -16.20 -30.58 -22.70
CA SER A 923 -15.89 -29.28 -22.10
C SER A 923 -17.08 -28.32 -21.95
N LEU A 924 -17.06 -27.52 -20.89
CA LEU A 924 -17.94 -26.39 -20.56
C LEU A 924 -17.41 -25.03 -21.08
N THR A 925 -16.47 -25.02 -22.03
CA THR A 925 -16.04 -23.76 -22.67
C THR A 925 -17.24 -23.00 -23.23
N PHE A 926 -17.38 -21.73 -22.85
CA PHE A 926 -18.49 -20.85 -23.21
C PHE A 926 -19.88 -21.33 -22.75
N HIS A 927 -20.00 -22.06 -21.63
CA HIS A 927 -21.28 -22.58 -21.16
C HIS A 927 -22.33 -21.52 -20.76
N ASN A 928 -21.94 -20.53 -19.95
CA ASN A 928 -22.84 -19.53 -19.30
C ASN A 928 -22.70 -18.04 -19.73
N PRO A 929 -22.37 -17.67 -20.98
CA PRO A 929 -22.38 -16.25 -21.37
C PRO A 929 -23.82 -15.78 -21.64
N HIS A 930 -24.34 -14.91 -20.78
CA HIS A 930 -25.70 -14.36 -20.88
C HIS A 930 -25.87 -13.38 -22.04
N SER A 931 -24.85 -12.56 -22.33
CA SER A 931 -24.77 -11.69 -23.50
C SER A 931 -23.69 -12.18 -24.46
N VAL A 932 -24.06 -12.48 -25.70
CA VAL A 932 -23.13 -12.99 -26.72
C VAL A 932 -23.21 -12.13 -27.98
N ASN A 933 -22.08 -11.53 -28.39
CA ASN A 933 -21.96 -10.79 -29.65
C ASN A 933 -20.85 -11.40 -30.51
N LEU A 934 -21.25 -11.98 -31.66
CA LEU A 934 -20.36 -12.61 -32.62
C LEU A 934 -20.50 -11.92 -33.99
N GLU A 935 -19.46 -11.21 -34.44
CA GLU A 935 -19.52 -10.41 -35.66
C GLU A 935 -18.27 -10.60 -36.52
N GLU A 936 -18.45 -10.68 -37.84
CA GLU A 936 -17.36 -10.66 -38.84
C GLU A 936 -16.35 -11.82 -38.69
N MET A 937 -16.85 -13.07 -38.80
CA MET A 937 -16.08 -14.32 -38.79
C MET A 937 -16.47 -15.29 -39.93
N PRO A 938 -16.44 -14.86 -41.20
CA PRO A 938 -16.98 -15.64 -42.32
C PRO A 938 -16.21 -16.92 -42.67
N SER A 939 -14.92 -17.02 -42.34
CA SER A 939 -14.04 -18.12 -42.79
C SER A 939 -14.08 -19.37 -41.90
N LEU A 940 -14.93 -19.39 -40.88
CA LEU A 940 -14.94 -20.45 -39.87
C LEU A 940 -15.45 -21.78 -40.44
N THR A 941 -14.61 -22.81 -40.46
CA THR A 941 -14.89 -24.14 -41.05
C THR A 941 -14.90 -25.28 -40.05
N THR A 942 -14.18 -25.15 -38.94
CA THR A 942 -14.02 -26.20 -37.93
C THR A 942 -14.35 -25.63 -36.55
N VAL A 943 -15.44 -26.11 -35.96
CA VAL A 943 -15.88 -25.69 -34.64
C VAL A 943 -16.19 -26.91 -33.79
N THR A 944 -15.49 -27.06 -32.68
CA THR A 944 -15.77 -28.08 -31.65
C THR A 944 -16.00 -27.35 -30.34
N LEU A 945 -17.26 -27.21 -29.93
CA LEU A 945 -17.72 -26.54 -28.71
C LEU A 945 -18.95 -27.29 -28.16
N PRO A 946 -18.78 -28.46 -27.50
CA PRO A 946 -19.86 -29.42 -27.27
C PRO A 946 -20.97 -28.93 -26.33
N ASN A 947 -20.66 -28.07 -25.35
CA ASN A 947 -21.62 -27.55 -24.36
C ASN A 947 -21.65 -26.01 -24.28
N ALA A 948 -21.25 -25.33 -25.35
CA ALA A 948 -21.24 -23.86 -25.39
C ALA A 948 -22.63 -23.26 -25.54
N PHE A 949 -22.81 -22.02 -25.07
CA PHE A 949 -24.00 -21.19 -25.24
C PHE A 949 -25.29 -21.78 -24.67
N GLN A 950 -25.19 -22.49 -23.53
CA GLN A 950 -26.34 -23.13 -22.90
C GLN A 950 -27.29 -22.09 -22.28
N TYR A 951 -26.75 -21.07 -21.61
CA TYR A 951 -27.52 -20.01 -20.96
C TYR A 951 -27.19 -18.67 -21.62
N LYS A 952 -27.97 -18.30 -22.64
CA LYS A 952 -27.84 -17.06 -23.42
C LYS A 952 -29.16 -16.29 -23.41
N ASP A 953 -29.18 -15.12 -22.77
CA ASP A 953 -30.36 -14.25 -22.73
C ASP A 953 -30.43 -13.37 -23.98
N ASP A 954 -29.28 -12.84 -24.41
CA ASP A 954 -29.15 -11.97 -25.57
C ASP A 954 -28.01 -12.45 -26.46
N MET A 955 -28.32 -12.78 -27.71
CA MET A 955 -27.33 -13.24 -28.68
C MET A 955 -27.49 -12.56 -30.03
N SER A 956 -26.43 -11.91 -30.47
CA SER A 956 -26.31 -11.30 -31.79
C SER A 956 -25.23 -12.01 -32.62
N MET A 957 -25.56 -12.31 -33.88
CA MET A 957 -24.64 -12.91 -34.83
C MET A 957 -24.75 -12.21 -36.19
N ALA A 958 -23.64 -11.71 -36.71
CA ALA A 958 -23.57 -11.14 -38.06
C ALA A 958 -22.32 -11.61 -38.81
N ASN A 959 -22.49 -12.05 -40.06
CA ASN A 959 -21.39 -12.51 -40.92
C ASN A 959 -20.46 -13.58 -40.29
N VAL A 960 -21.06 -14.60 -39.67
CA VAL A 960 -20.35 -15.73 -39.01
C VAL A 960 -20.42 -16.99 -39.89
N GLY A 961 -19.39 -17.83 -39.90
CA GLY A 961 -19.36 -19.10 -40.63
C GLY A 961 -20.39 -20.14 -40.15
N GLU A 962 -20.86 -20.99 -41.08
CA GLU A 962 -21.93 -21.99 -40.85
C GLU A 962 -21.69 -22.97 -39.67
N PRO A 963 -20.48 -23.50 -39.42
CA PRO A 963 -20.22 -24.41 -38.30
C PRO A 963 -20.50 -23.80 -36.93
N LEU A 964 -20.20 -22.51 -36.72
CA LEU A 964 -20.51 -21.84 -35.45
C LEU A 964 -21.99 -21.53 -35.34
N LYS A 965 -22.67 -21.19 -36.44
CA LYS A 965 -24.14 -21.10 -36.44
C LYS A 965 -24.76 -22.41 -35.97
N ASN A 966 -24.25 -23.55 -36.44
CA ASN A 966 -24.73 -24.88 -36.03
C ASN A 966 -24.42 -25.19 -34.55
N ALA A 967 -23.25 -24.79 -34.05
CA ALA A 967 -22.90 -24.93 -32.63
C ALA A 967 -23.73 -24.04 -31.69
N VAL A 968 -24.29 -22.94 -32.21
CA VAL A 968 -25.11 -21.98 -31.46
C VAL A 968 -26.61 -22.36 -31.43
N GLN A 969 -27.08 -23.15 -32.39
CA GLN A 969 -28.47 -23.59 -32.42
C GLN A 969 -28.78 -24.40 -31.16
N PRO A 970 -29.97 -24.24 -30.54
CA PRO A 970 -30.33 -24.99 -29.34
C PRO A 970 -30.15 -26.47 -29.62
N LEU A 971 -29.18 -27.08 -28.94
CA LEU A 971 -29.08 -28.52 -28.85
C LEU A 971 -30.37 -28.98 -28.21
N PHE A 972 -31.29 -29.50 -29.01
CA PHE A 972 -32.30 -30.39 -28.48
C PHE A 972 -31.57 -31.67 -28.11
N MET A 973 -30.95 -31.66 -26.92
CA MET A 973 -30.51 -32.89 -26.29
C MET A 973 -31.78 -33.70 -26.05
N ASN A 974 -31.99 -34.73 -26.87
CA ASN A 974 -32.73 -35.88 -26.39
C ASN A 974 -31.97 -36.38 -25.15
N CYS A 975 -32.45 -36.07 -23.93
CA CYS A 975 -31.81 -36.43 -22.64
C CYS A 975 -31.62 -37.94 -22.37
N TRP A 976 -31.56 -38.76 -23.41
CA TRP A 976 -31.62 -40.22 -23.34
C TRP A 976 -31.01 -40.90 -24.59
N SER A 977 -30.62 -40.13 -25.63
CA SER A 977 -29.66 -40.59 -26.64
C SER A 977 -28.89 -39.37 -27.15
N ASN A 978 -27.57 -39.45 -27.31
CA ASN A 978 -26.71 -38.39 -27.89
C ASN A 978 -27.03 -38.11 -29.39
N THR A 979 -28.28 -38.30 -29.81
CA THR A 979 -28.77 -38.14 -31.17
C THR A 979 -29.30 -36.71 -31.33
N ILE A 980 -28.55 -35.91 -32.08
CA ILE A 980 -28.94 -34.56 -32.50
C ILE A 980 -30.16 -34.69 -33.42
N LEU A 981 -31.28 -34.05 -33.06
CA LEU A 981 -32.43 -33.93 -33.95
C LEU A 981 -32.19 -32.78 -34.94
N SER A 982 -32.35 -33.06 -36.23
CA SER A 982 -32.33 -32.02 -37.27
C SER A 982 -33.58 -31.14 -37.17
N VAL A 983 -33.47 -29.84 -37.44
CA VAL A 983 -34.61 -28.91 -37.56
C VAL A 983 -35.62 -29.33 -38.63
N ASP A 984 -35.22 -30.20 -39.56
CA ASP A 984 -36.08 -30.81 -40.59
C ASP A 984 -36.88 -32.03 -40.11
N THR A 985 -36.76 -32.40 -38.83
CA THR A 985 -37.43 -33.58 -38.26
C THR A 985 -38.95 -33.45 -38.35
N GLU A 986 -39.58 -34.42 -39.04
CA GLU A 986 -41.05 -34.49 -39.16
C GLU A 986 -41.72 -35.19 -37.98
N SER A 987 -41.02 -36.02 -37.21
CA SER A 987 -41.59 -36.74 -36.06
C SER A 987 -40.64 -36.76 -34.88
N ILE A 988 -41.08 -36.23 -33.73
CA ILE A 988 -40.36 -36.27 -32.47
C ILE A 988 -41.03 -37.30 -31.56
N VAL A 989 -40.24 -38.26 -31.05
CA VAL A 989 -40.70 -39.29 -30.13
C VAL A 989 -39.79 -39.31 -28.91
N ILE A 990 -40.38 -39.07 -27.74
CA ILE A 990 -39.76 -39.06 -26.42
C ILE A 990 -40.35 -40.24 -25.65
N PRO A 991 -39.56 -41.21 -25.17
CA PRO A 991 -40.04 -42.35 -24.40
C PRO A 991 -40.42 -42.02 -22.99
N SER A 992 -40.83 -43.08 -22.32
CA SER A 992 -41.28 -43.03 -20.96
C SER A 992 -40.08 -42.92 -20.00
N GLY A 993 -40.22 -42.11 -18.96
CA GLY A 993 -39.27 -42.04 -17.83
C GLY A 993 -38.11 -41.06 -17.98
N VAL A 994 -38.10 -40.20 -18.99
CA VAL A 994 -36.94 -39.36 -19.36
C VAL A 994 -37.21 -37.86 -19.14
N CYS A 995 -36.14 -37.05 -19.13
CA CYS A 995 -36.22 -35.59 -18.98
C CYS A 995 -36.88 -35.11 -17.66
N ASN A 996 -36.67 -35.85 -16.56
CA ASN A 996 -37.21 -35.54 -15.22
C ASN A 996 -36.23 -34.80 -14.30
N ASP A 997 -35.13 -34.28 -14.85
CA ASP A 997 -34.14 -33.55 -14.06
C ASP A 997 -34.79 -32.32 -13.40
N PRO A 998 -34.56 -32.06 -12.09
CA PRO A 998 -35.05 -30.88 -11.40
C PRO A 998 -34.72 -29.55 -12.10
N VAL A 999 -33.67 -29.46 -12.92
CA VAL A 999 -33.27 -28.22 -13.60
C VAL A 999 -34.05 -27.95 -14.89
N ILE A 1000 -34.74 -28.96 -15.45
CA ILE A 1000 -35.49 -28.81 -16.71
C ILE A 1000 -36.88 -28.27 -16.39
N HIS A 1001 -37.06 -26.96 -16.55
CA HIS A 1001 -38.32 -26.27 -16.24
C HIS A 1001 -39.16 -25.89 -17.47
N GLU A 1002 -38.59 -25.91 -18.67
CA GLU A 1002 -39.23 -25.52 -19.92
C GLU A 1002 -38.80 -26.42 -21.08
N ILE A 1003 -39.64 -26.53 -22.11
CA ILE A 1003 -39.35 -27.23 -23.36
C ILE A 1003 -39.60 -26.27 -24.53
N ASP A 1004 -38.55 -25.93 -25.29
CA ASP A 1004 -38.68 -25.16 -26.53
C ASP A 1004 -38.64 -26.05 -27.78
N LEU A 1005 -39.76 -26.10 -28.50
CA LEU A 1005 -39.92 -26.83 -29.75
C LEU A 1005 -39.99 -25.90 -30.98
N SER A 1006 -39.85 -24.59 -30.81
CA SER A 1006 -40.16 -23.56 -31.81
C SER A 1006 -39.37 -23.69 -33.12
N ASN A 1007 -38.18 -24.29 -33.07
CA ASN A 1007 -37.30 -24.51 -34.22
C ASN A 1007 -37.74 -25.68 -35.14
N TYR A 1008 -38.63 -26.57 -34.67
CA TYR A 1008 -39.08 -27.75 -35.44
C TYR A 1008 -40.30 -27.46 -36.31
N ARG A 1009 -40.22 -26.47 -37.20
CA ARG A 1009 -41.37 -26.01 -37.99
C ARG A 1009 -41.90 -27.02 -39.01
N LYS A 1010 -41.11 -28.04 -39.34
CA LYS A 1010 -41.52 -29.17 -40.20
C LYS A 1010 -42.16 -30.34 -39.42
N MET A 1011 -42.21 -30.27 -38.09
CA MET A 1011 -42.77 -31.32 -37.24
C MET A 1011 -44.25 -31.55 -37.56
N ARG A 1012 -44.57 -32.82 -37.83
CA ARG A 1012 -45.90 -33.36 -38.07
C ARG A 1012 -46.43 -34.15 -36.88
N SER A 1013 -45.56 -34.79 -36.11
CA SER A 1013 -46.00 -35.53 -34.91
C SER A 1013 -45.07 -35.34 -33.72
N LEU A 1014 -45.68 -35.15 -32.55
CA LEU A 1014 -45.00 -35.12 -31.25
C LEU A 1014 -45.58 -36.23 -30.37
N HIS A 1015 -44.72 -37.17 -29.94
CA HIS A 1015 -45.07 -38.21 -28.98
C HIS A 1015 -44.20 -38.10 -27.74
N ILE A 1016 -44.80 -37.91 -26.58
CA ILE A 1016 -44.14 -37.91 -25.27
C ILE A 1016 -44.63 -39.15 -24.52
N GLY A 1017 -43.70 -39.97 -24.03
CA GLY A 1017 -43.97 -41.19 -23.28
C GLY A 1017 -44.40 -40.90 -21.85
N SER A 1018 -44.73 -41.95 -21.11
CA SER A 1018 -45.24 -41.80 -19.73
C SER A 1018 -44.13 -41.47 -18.73
N SER A 1019 -44.44 -40.74 -17.66
CA SER A 1019 -43.49 -40.39 -16.60
C SER A 1019 -42.31 -39.55 -17.08
N SER A 1020 -42.52 -38.60 -18.00
CA SER A 1020 -41.48 -37.71 -18.52
C SER A 1020 -41.76 -36.25 -18.19
N TYR A 1021 -40.72 -35.40 -18.12
CA TYR A 1021 -40.85 -33.96 -17.86
C TYR A 1021 -41.57 -33.58 -16.54
N ALA A 1022 -41.31 -34.29 -15.45
CA ALA A 1022 -41.96 -34.06 -14.16
C ALA A 1022 -41.78 -32.62 -13.61
N SER A 1023 -40.64 -31.98 -13.87
CA SER A 1023 -40.27 -30.65 -13.36
C SER A 1023 -40.62 -29.49 -14.31
N VAL A 1024 -41.15 -29.79 -15.50
CA VAL A 1024 -41.48 -28.78 -16.51
C VAL A 1024 -42.76 -28.06 -16.14
N ARG A 1025 -42.69 -26.73 -16.13
CA ARG A 1025 -43.78 -25.85 -15.75
C ARG A 1025 -44.74 -25.62 -16.90
N GLU A 1026 -44.28 -25.69 -18.14
CA GLU A 1026 -45.06 -25.27 -19.29
C GLU A 1026 -44.75 -26.09 -20.53
N LEU A 1027 -45.80 -26.48 -21.27
CA LEU A 1027 -45.70 -27.02 -22.62
C LEU A 1027 -46.48 -26.13 -23.60
N LYS A 1028 -45.75 -25.41 -24.46
CA LYS A 1028 -46.30 -24.50 -25.48
C LYS A 1028 -46.12 -25.05 -26.90
N LEU A 1029 -47.24 -25.36 -27.55
CA LEU A 1029 -47.34 -25.75 -28.95
C LEU A 1029 -48.13 -24.69 -29.71
N VAL A 1030 -47.48 -23.56 -30.00
CA VAL A 1030 -48.11 -22.39 -30.63
C VAL A 1030 -47.56 -22.15 -32.03
N GLY A 1031 -48.43 -22.12 -33.04
CA GLY A 1031 -48.07 -21.72 -34.41
C GLY A 1031 -47.40 -22.81 -35.26
N PHE A 1032 -47.49 -24.08 -34.88
CA PHE A 1032 -46.95 -25.19 -35.66
C PHE A 1032 -47.86 -25.53 -36.85
N LEU A 1033 -47.55 -24.98 -38.02
CA LEU A 1033 -48.38 -25.08 -39.22
C LEU A 1033 -48.47 -26.49 -39.82
N ASN A 1034 -47.50 -27.36 -39.53
CA ASN A 1034 -47.41 -28.72 -40.05
C ASN A 1034 -47.81 -29.80 -39.04
N LEU A 1035 -48.03 -29.47 -37.77
CA LEU A 1035 -48.31 -30.44 -36.72
C LEU A 1035 -49.67 -31.09 -36.93
N GLU A 1036 -49.71 -32.42 -36.97
CA GLU A 1036 -50.88 -33.25 -37.24
C GLU A 1036 -51.30 -34.06 -35.99
N THR A 1037 -50.34 -34.57 -35.22
CA THR A 1037 -50.61 -35.44 -34.06
C THR A 1037 -49.80 -35.04 -32.83
N VAL A 1038 -50.45 -34.98 -31.66
CA VAL A 1038 -49.81 -34.76 -30.35
C VAL A 1038 -50.23 -35.87 -29.39
N VAL A 1039 -49.28 -36.62 -28.84
CA VAL A 1039 -49.54 -37.66 -27.84
C VAL A 1039 -48.66 -37.41 -26.62
N ILE A 1040 -49.26 -37.42 -25.44
CA ILE A 1040 -48.56 -37.29 -24.15
C ILE A 1040 -48.93 -38.48 -23.28
N GLY A 1041 -47.95 -39.21 -22.78
CA GLY A 1041 -48.11 -40.38 -21.93
C GLY A 1041 -48.47 -40.03 -20.49
N ALA A 1042 -48.98 -41.01 -19.75
CA ALA A 1042 -49.45 -40.84 -18.38
C ALA A 1042 -48.34 -40.40 -17.41
N ASN A 1043 -48.70 -39.73 -16.30
CA ASN A 1043 -47.75 -39.27 -15.25
C ASN A 1043 -46.66 -38.29 -15.72
N SER A 1044 -46.86 -37.55 -16.81
CA SER A 1044 -45.88 -36.57 -17.35
C SER A 1044 -46.29 -35.15 -16.97
N PHE A 1045 -45.36 -34.18 -16.85
CA PHE A 1045 -45.68 -32.78 -16.49
C PHE A 1045 -46.37 -32.61 -15.11
N LEU A 1046 -45.75 -33.15 -14.06
CA LEU A 1046 -46.29 -33.21 -12.69
C LEU A 1046 -46.09 -31.93 -11.87
N PHE A 1047 -45.58 -30.85 -12.47
CA PHE A 1047 -45.30 -29.60 -11.77
C PHE A 1047 -46.59 -28.93 -11.26
N LYS A 1048 -46.63 -28.57 -9.98
CA LYS A 1048 -47.79 -27.89 -9.37
C LYS A 1048 -47.94 -26.49 -9.95
N GLY A 1049 -49.08 -26.23 -10.60
CA GLY A 1049 -49.34 -24.97 -11.29
C GLY A 1049 -48.86 -24.95 -12.74
N GLY A 1050 -48.57 -26.11 -13.34
CA GLY A 1050 -48.12 -26.19 -14.73
C GLY A 1050 -49.17 -25.73 -15.75
N GLU A 1051 -48.72 -25.42 -16.97
CA GLU A 1051 -49.56 -24.85 -18.04
C GLU A 1051 -49.38 -25.60 -19.38
N PHE A 1052 -50.48 -25.70 -20.14
CA PHE A 1052 -50.50 -26.35 -21.46
C PHE A 1052 -51.18 -25.47 -22.50
N TYR A 1053 -50.47 -25.22 -23.60
CA TYR A 1053 -50.96 -24.39 -24.71
C TYR A 1053 -50.85 -25.15 -26.03
N LEU A 1054 -51.95 -25.30 -26.74
CA LEU A 1054 -52.00 -25.78 -28.11
C LEU A 1054 -52.82 -24.79 -28.95
N GLN A 1055 -52.13 -23.86 -29.61
CA GLN A 1055 -52.78 -22.72 -30.29
C GLN A 1055 -52.28 -22.51 -31.71
N ASN A 1056 -53.18 -22.11 -32.62
CA ASN A 1056 -52.84 -21.73 -34.00
C ASN A 1056 -52.10 -22.84 -34.76
N CYS A 1057 -52.51 -24.10 -34.56
CA CYS A 1057 -51.93 -25.28 -35.21
C CYS A 1057 -52.99 -25.90 -36.16
N PRO A 1058 -53.15 -25.35 -37.39
CA PRO A 1058 -54.32 -25.60 -38.24
C PRO A 1058 -54.43 -27.02 -38.82
N ARG A 1059 -53.37 -27.83 -38.71
CA ARG A 1059 -53.33 -29.19 -39.26
C ARG A 1059 -53.51 -30.29 -38.21
N VAL A 1060 -53.56 -29.94 -36.93
CA VAL A 1060 -53.69 -30.92 -35.84
C VAL A 1060 -55.03 -31.63 -35.98
N ARG A 1061 -54.99 -32.96 -36.03
CA ARG A 1061 -56.16 -33.85 -36.15
C ARG A 1061 -56.38 -34.68 -34.91
N GLU A 1062 -55.31 -35.03 -34.20
CA GLU A 1062 -55.34 -35.93 -33.07
C GLU A 1062 -54.52 -35.40 -31.90
N VAL A 1063 -55.14 -35.33 -30.73
CA VAL A 1063 -54.49 -35.01 -29.47
C VAL A 1063 -54.86 -36.06 -28.42
N MET A 1064 -53.87 -36.73 -27.85
CA MET A 1064 -54.03 -37.68 -26.76
C MET A 1064 -53.21 -37.25 -25.54
N VAL A 1065 -53.83 -37.23 -24.37
CA VAL A 1065 -53.14 -36.95 -23.09
C VAL A 1065 -53.45 -38.07 -22.11
N GLY A 1066 -52.42 -38.74 -21.60
CA GLY A 1066 -52.52 -39.88 -20.69
C GLY A 1066 -53.00 -39.49 -19.29
N SER A 1067 -53.33 -40.50 -18.48
CA SER A 1067 -53.81 -40.29 -17.11
C SER A 1067 -52.79 -39.57 -16.22
N LEU A 1068 -53.24 -38.76 -15.26
CA LEU A 1068 -52.39 -38.10 -14.25
C LEU A 1068 -51.24 -37.25 -14.83
N THR A 1069 -51.45 -36.61 -15.97
CA THR A 1069 -50.39 -35.83 -16.66
C THR A 1069 -50.27 -34.44 -16.03
N PHE A 1070 -51.16 -33.51 -16.38
CA PHE A 1070 -51.11 -32.13 -15.90
C PHE A 1070 -51.83 -31.99 -14.56
N MET A 1071 -51.20 -32.46 -13.49
CA MET A 1071 -51.78 -32.45 -12.15
C MET A 1071 -51.68 -31.07 -11.49
N ASN A 1072 -52.80 -30.55 -10.98
CA ASN A 1072 -52.91 -29.18 -10.42
C ASN A 1072 -52.45 -28.08 -11.39
N CYS A 1073 -52.81 -28.21 -12.66
CA CYS A 1073 -52.47 -27.23 -13.69
C CYS A 1073 -53.25 -25.92 -13.52
N ARG A 1074 -52.66 -24.82 -13.99
CA ARG A 1074 -53.24 -23.48 -13.90
C ARG A 1074 -54.01 -23.11 -15.15
N HIS A 1075 -53.40 -23.27 -16.32
CA HIS A 1075 -53.97 -22.89 -17.61
C HIS A 1075 -53.85 -24.01 -18.63
N VAL A 1076 -54.96 -24.35 -19.26
CA VAL A 1076 -55.02 -25.31 -20.38
C VAL A 1076 -55.78 -24.65 -21.53
N LEU A 1077 -55.12 -24.44 -22.65
CA LEU A 1077 -55.66 -23.67 -23.76
C LEU A 1077 -55.52 -24.42 -25.09
N PHE A 1078 -56.67 -24.71 -25.70
CA PHE A 1078 -56.80 -25.21 -27.06
C PHE A 1078 -57.46 -24.12 -27.91
N GLU A 1079 -56.74 -23.56 -28.88
CA GLU A 1079 -57.28 -22.44 -29.67
C GLU A 1079 -56.91 -22.52 -31.15
N ASN A 1080 -57.89 -22.26 -32.02
CA ASN A 1080 -57.70 -22.22 -33.48
C ASN A 1080 -57.10 -23.54 -34.03
N LEU A 1081 -57.84 -24.64 -33.81
CA LEU A 1081 -57.51 -26.00 -34.24
C LEU A 1081 -58.60 -26.55 -35.19
N PRO A 1082 -58.80 -25.95 -36.38
CA PRO A 1082 -59.94 -26.21 -37.29
C PRO A 1082 -60.02 -27.63 -37.87
N ARG A 1083 -59.00 -28.48 -37.70
CA ARG A 1083 -58.95 -29.85 -38.23
C ARG A 1083 -58.93 -30.92 -37.14
N LEU A 1084 -59.10 -30.54 -35.87
CA LEU A 1084 -59.07 -31.47 -34.76
C LEU A 1084 -60.28 -32.41 -34.83
N THR A 1085 -60.04 -33.70 -35.08
CA THR A 1085 -61.10 -34.73 -35.17
C THR A 1085 -61.12 -35.65 -33.96
N THR A 1086 -60.01 -35.74 -33.22
CA THR A 1086 -59.85 -36.67 -32.11
C THR A 1086 -59.15 -35.99 -30.94
N LEU A 1087 -59.83 -35.95 -29.80
CA LEU A 1087 -59.31 -35.47 -28.53
C LEU A 1087 -59.60 -36.52 -27.46
N GLN A 1088 -58.53 -37.13 -26.93
CA GLN A 1088 -58.64 -38.22 -25.96
C GLN A 1088 -57.87 -37.88 -24.68
N PHE A 1089 -58.54 -38.02 -23.54
CA PHE A 1089 -57.95 -37.80 -22.23
C PHE A 1089 -58.05 -39.05 -21.37
N GLY A 1090 -56.94 -39.40 -20.72
CA GLY A 1090 -56.89 -40.41 -19.66
C GLY A 1090 -57.57 -39.94 -18.37
N VAL A 1091 -57.65 -40.84 -17.40
CA VAL A 1091 -58.22 -40.55 -16.07
C VAL A 1091 -57.38 -39.46 -15.40
N ASP A 1092 -58.01 -38.37 -14.97
CA ASP A 1092 -57.33 -37.24 -14.32
C ASP A 1092 -56.17 -36.66 -15.15
N ALA A 1093 -56.28 -36.68 -16.49
CA ALA A 1093 -55.25 -36.15 -17.39
C ALA A 1093 -54.97 -34.65 -17.14
N PHE A 1094 -55.99 -33.89 -16.77
CA PHE A 1094 -55.90 -32.51 -16.30
C PHE A 1094 -56.67 -32.39 -14.99
N THR A 1095 -56.00 -31.96 -13.91
CA THR A 1095 -56.65 -31.60 -12.65
C THR A 1095 -56.34 -30.15 -12.32
N PHE A 1096 -57.32 -29.43 -11.79
CA PHE A 1096 -57.21 -27.99 -11.48
C PHE A 1096 -57.40 -27.79 -9.97
N ASN A 1097 -56.61 -26.91 -9.35
CA ASN A 1097 -56.69 -26.64 -7.91
C ASN A 1097 -57.75 -25.56 -7.58
N GLU A 1098 -58.41 -25.66 -6.42
CA GLU A 1098 -59.46 -24.75 -5.94
C GLU A 1098 -58.92 -23.38 -5.44
N TRP A 1099 -57.60 -23.21 -5.30
CA TRP A 1099 -56.99 -22.07 -4.57
C TRP A 1099 -56.35 -21.01 -5.49
N THR A 1100 -56.48 -21.13 -6.82
CA THR A 1100 -55.90 -20.22 -7.82
C THR A 1100 -56.86 -19.94 -8.97
N ASN A 1101 -56.75 -18.79 -9.66
CA ASN A 1101 -57.46 -18.52 -10.91
C ASN A 1101 -57.01 -19.51 -11.99
N THR A 1102 -57.76 -20.60 -12.16
CA THR A 1102 -57.52 -21.64 -13.17
C THR A 1102 -58.42 -21.43 -14.39
N SER A 1103 -57.96 -21.84 -15.58
CA SER A 1103 -58.80 -21.81 -16.78
C SER A 1103 -58.53 -22.99 -17.72
N LEU A 1104 -59.62 -23.60 -18.19
CA LEU A 1104 -59.64 -24.45 -19.37
C LEU A 1104 -60.37 -23.69 -20.47
N VAL A 1105 -59.69 -23.42 -21.57
CA VAL A 1105 -60.26 -22.66 -22.70
C VAL A 1105 -60.12 -23.49 -23.96
N MET A 1106 -61.25 -23.74 -24.63
CA MET A 1106 -61.31 -24.36 -25.94
C MET A 1106 -62.05 -23.42 -26.89
N ARG A 1107 -61.37 -22.89 -27.92
CA ARG A 1107 -61.92 -21.88 -28.85
C ARG A 1107 -61.57 -22.20 -30.30
N GLY A 1108 -62.55 -22.12 -31.21
CA GLY A 1108 -62.30 -22.17 -32.65
C GLY A 1108 -62.06 -23.57 -33.25
N SER A 1109 -62.72 -24.59 -32.73
CA SER A 1109 -62.94 -25.88 -33.42
C SER A 1109 -64.44 -26.03 -33.68
N GLU A 1110 -64.87 -26.26 -34.93
CA GLU A 1110 -66.26 -26.66 -35.24
C GLU A 1110 -66.52 -28.10 -34.81
#